data_AF-A0A8C0X6S7-F1
#
_entry.id   AF-A0A8C0X6S7-F1
#
_cell.length_a   1.000
_cell.length_b   1.000
_cell.length_c   1.000
_cell.angle_alpha   90.00
_cell.angle_beta   90.00
_cell.angle_gamma   90.00
#
_symmetry.space_group_name_H-M   'P 1'
#
loop_
_entity.id
_entity.type
_entity.pdbx_description
1 polymer ?
#
loop_
_entity_poly.entity_id
_entity_poly.type
_entity_poly.pdbx_seq_one_letter_code
_entity_poly.pdbx_strand_id
1 'polypeptide(L)'
;MADVTARSLQYEYKANSNLVLQADRSLIDRTRRDEPTGEVLSLVGKLEGTRMGDKAQRTKPQMQEERRAKRRKRDEDRHDINKMKGYTLLSEGIDEMVGIIYKPKTKETRETYEVLLSFIQAALGDQPRDILCGAADEVLAVLKNEKLRDKERRKEIDLLLGQTDDTRYHVLVNLGKKITDYGGDKEIQNMDDNIDETYGVNVQFESDEEEGDEDVYGEVREEASDDDMEGDEAVVRCTLSANLVASGELMSSKKKDLHPRDIDAFWLQRQLSRFYDDAIVSQKKADEVLEILKTASDDRECENQLVLLLGFNTFDFIKVLRQHRMMILYCTLLASAQSEAEKERIMGKMEADPELSKFLYQLHETEKEDLIREERSRRERVRQSRMDTDLETMDLDQGGEALAPRQVLDLEDLVFTQGSHFMANKRCQLPDGSFRRQRKGYEEVHVPALKPKPFGSEEQLLPVEKLPKYAQAGFEGFKTLNRIQSKLYRAALESDENLLLCAPTGAGKTNVALMCMLREIGKHINMDGTINVDDFKIIYIAPMRSLVQEMVGSFGKRLATYGITVAELTGDHQLCKEEISATQIIVCTPEKWDIITRKGGERTYTQLVRLIVLDEIHLLHDDRGPVLEALVARAIRNIEMTQEDVRLIGLSATLPNYEDVATFLRVDPAKGLFYFDNSFRPVPLEQTYVGITEKKAIKRFQIMNEIVYEKIMEHAGKNQVLVFVHSRKETGKTARAIRDMCLEKDTLGLFLREGSASTEVLRTEAEQCKNLELKDLLPYGFAIHHAGMTRVDRTLVEDLFADKHIQVRSGNAFEGAVGTELYFLDSLVSLNLELFFVPWRLNSGFQLARLSSLGLHYFIYFFYFFHFFLLFICAYKAWFISPPCPPPPLPPTPPPLPPPQYPAETILPLFLILL
;
A
#
# COMPACT_ATOMS: atom_id res chain seq x y z
N MET A 1 63.68 0.56 26.77
CA MET A 1 62.65 0.41 27.83
C MET A 1 61.69 -0.76 27.58
N ALA A 2 61.57 -1.33 26.37
CA ALA A 2 60.85 -2.60 26.14
C ALA A 2 61.76 -3.85 26.19
N ASP A 3 63.04 -3.72 25.81
CA ASP A 3 64.01 -4.84 25.88
C ASP A 3 64.51 -5.16 27.31
N VAL A 4 64.29 -4.26 28.27
CA VAL A 4 64.67 -4.46 29.68
C VAL A 4 63.56 -5.22 30.43
N THR A 5 62.29 -4.97 30.09
CA THR A 5 61.13 -5.72 30.58
C THR A 5 61.00 -7.10 29.93
N ALA A 6 61.37 -7.25 28.65
CA ALA A 6 61.45 -8.56 28.00
C ALA A 6 62.56 -9.46 28.60
N ARG A 7 63.67 -8.89 29.06
CA ARG A 7 64.74 -9.62 29.75
C ARG A 7 64.40 -9.95 31.22
N SER A 8 63.56 -9.19 31.91
CA SER A 8 63.13 -9.56 33.27
C SER A 8 62.08 -10.67 33.26
N LEU A 9 61.22 -10.72 32.24
CA LEU A 9 60.18 -11.76 32.10
C LEU A 9 60.73 -13.12 31.60
N GLN A 10 61.90 -13.15 30.95
CA GLN A 10 62.54 -14.41 30.49
C GLN A 10 63.28 -15.19 31.59
N TYR A 11 63.59 -14.57 32.74
CA TYR A 11 64.27 -15.23 33.87
C TYR A 11 63.34 -15.71 34.99
N GLU A 12 62.03 -15.42 34.93
CA GLU A 12 61.09 -15.81 36.00
C GLU A 12 60.41 -17.18 35.80
N TYR A 13 60.44 -17.76 34.60
CA TYR A 13 59.66 -18.99 34.30
C TYR A 13 60.46 -20.30 34.20
N LYS A 14 61.76 -20.32 34.54
CA LYS A 14 62.58 -21.55 34.53
C LYS A 14 63.26 -21.92 35.85
N ALA A 15 63.12 -21.11 36.89
CA ALA A 15 63.82 -21.30 38.16
C ALA A 15 62.99 -21.91 39.30
N ASN A 16 61.71 -22.28 39.07
CA ASN A 16 60.86 -22.91 40.09
C ASN A 16 60.30 -24.29 39.67
N SER A 17 60.77 -24.89 38.58
CA SER A 17 60.50 -26.29 38.25
C SER A 17 61.75 -27.13 38.56
N ASN A 18 61.64 -28.04 39.53
CA ASN A 18 62.65 -28.96 40.07
C ASN A 18 63.60 -28.44 41.17
N LEU A 19 63.01 -27.93 42.26
CA LEU A 19 63.64 -27.99 43.58
C LEU A 19 62.87 -28.92 44.53
N VAL A 20 62.79 -30.21 44.17
CA VAL A 20 62.69 -31.26 45.20
C VAL A 20 64.12 -31.51 45.69
N LEU A 21 64.65 -30.55 46.46
CA LEU A 21 65.78 -30.84 47.33
C LEU A 21 65.19 -31.55 48.54
N GLN A 22 65.49 -32.84 48.67
CA GLN A 22 65.33 -33.57 49.92
C GLN A 22 66.03 -32.77 51.01
N ALA A 23 65.26 -32.05 51.82
CA ALA A 23 65.77 -31.32 52.96
C ALA A 23 66.39 -32.32 53.94
N ASP A 24 67.68 -32.11 54.25
CA ASP A 24 68.45 -32.89 55.20
C ASP A 24 67.76 -32.82 56.57
N ARG A 25 67.09 -33.90 56.97
CA ARG A 25 66.20 -33.95 58.15
C ARG A 25 66.94 -34.00 59.50
N SER A 26 68.23 -33.68 59.52
CA SER A 26 69.07 -33.78 60.72
C SER A 26 69.25 -32.45 61.47
N LEU A 27 68.83 -31.30 60.92
CA LEU A 27 69.14 -29.97 61.47
C LEU A 27 67.99 -28.94 61.44
N ILE A 28 66.72 -29.37 61.57
CA ILE A 28 65.62 -28.43 61.80
C ILE A 28 64.92 -28.77 63.10
N ASP A 29 65.07 -27.87 64.07
CA ASP A 29 64.45 -27.89 65.39
C ASP A 29 62.93 -28.09 65.30
N ARG A 30 62.44 -28.99 66.16
CA ARG A 30 61.01 -29.30 66.30
C ARG A 30 60.29 -28.08 66.88
N THR A 31 59.74 -27.25 66.01
CA THR A 31 58.78 -26.18 66.35
C THR A 31 57.50 -26.76 66.97
N ARG A 32 56.92 -26.01 67.91
CA ARG A 32 55.75 -26.41 68.70
C ARG A 32 54.55 -26.62 67.77
N ARG A 33 53.72 -27.63 68.07
CA ARG A 33 52.61 -28.11 67.22
C ARG A 33 51.50 -27.09 66.91
N ASP A 34 51.52 -25.89 67.51
CA ASP A 34 50.37 -24.98 67.53
C ASP A 34 50.62 -23.61 66.87
N GLU A 35 51.65 -23.44 66.02
CA GLU A 35 51.86 -22.19 65.25
C GLU A 35 51.50 -22.36 63.75
N PRO A 36 50.65 -21.48 63.17
CA PRO A 36 50.29 -21.54 61.75
C PRO A 36 51.45 -21.08 60.85
N THR A 37 51.84 -21.92 59.90
CA THR A 37 53.09 -21.83 59.12
C THR A 37 53.07 -20.84 57.95
N GLY A 38 51.95 -20.17 57.68
CA GLY A 38 51.78 -19.26 56.52
C GLY A 38 51.88 -19.95 55.15
N GLU A 39 51.97 -21.28 55.12
CA GLU A 39 52.12 -22.08 53.91
C GLU A 39 50.80 -22.10 53.11
N VAL A 40 50.86 -21.86 51.79
CA VAL A 40 49.67 -21.92 50.92
C VAL A 40 49.24 -23.38 50.76
N LEU A 41 48.19 -23.75 51.48
CA LEU A 41 47.68 -25.13 51.45
C LEU A 41 46.80 -25.36 50.21
N SER A 42 46.86 -26.59 49.70
CA SER A 42 45.98 -27.06 48.62
C SER A 42 44.49 -26.87 49.00
N LEU A 43 43.68 -26.50 48.00
CA LEU A 43 42.24 -26.28 48.13
C LEU A 43 41.42 -27.58 48.01
N VAL A 44 42.05 -28.72 47.74
CA VAL A 44 41.38 -30.04 47.70
C VAL A 44 40.76 -30.34 49.07
N GLY A 45 39.44 -30.53 49.12
CA GLY A 45 38.68 -30.71 50.38
C GLY A 45 38.43 -29.42 51.17
N LYS A 46 38.72 -28.23 50.60
CA LYS A 46 38.40 -26.92 51.21
C LYS A 46 37.48 -26.06 50.35
N LEU A 47 36.90 -26.67 49.32
CA LEU A 47 35.89 -26.10 48.43
C LEU A 47 34.47 -26.60 48.78
N GLU A 48 34.35 -27.40 49.83
CA GLU A 48 33.10 -27.93 50.39
C GLU A 48 32.28 -26.82 51.07
N GLY A 49 31.75 -25.90 50.26
CA GLY A 49 31.01 -24.73 50.73
C GLY A 49 31.22 -23.49 49.86
N THR A 50 32.15 -23.54 48.90
CA THR A 50 32.35 -22.47 47.92
C THR A 50 32.12 -23.01 46.51
N ARG A 51 31.22 -22.36 45.77
CA ARG A 51 31.01 -22.67 44.35
C ARG A 51 31.95 -21.79 43.52
N MET A 52 32.43 -22.28 42.37
CA MET A 52 33.10 -21.40 41.41
C MET A 52 32.11 -20.32 40.94
N GLY A 53 32.36 -19.06 41.29
CA GLY A 53 31.43 -17.94 41.11
C GLY A 53 30.77 -17.43 42.41
N ASP A 54 31.00 -18.10 43.54
CA ASP A 54 30.58 -17.61 44.84
C ASP A 54 31.40 -16.37 45.22
N LYS A 55 30.71 -15.28 45.61
CA LYS A 55 31.24 -13.90 45.72
C LYS A 55 31.69 -13.22 44.42
N ALA A 56 31.50 -13.82 43.24
CA ALA A 56 31.70 -13.10 41.98
C ALA A 56 30.61 -12.04 41.82
N GLN A 57 31.00 -10.76 41.76
CA GLN A 57 30.09 -9.63 41.54
C GLN A 57 30.27 -9.08 40.13
N ARG A 58 29.17 -8.69 39.49
CA ARG A 58 29.19 -7.92 38.25
C ARG A 58 29.07 -6.45 38.60
N THR A 59 29.93 -5.61 38.02
CA THR A 59 29.79 -4.16 38.12
C THR A 59 28.64 -3.68 37.22
N LYS A 60 28.02 -2.56 37.60
CA LYS A 60 27.12 -1.83 36.69
C LYS A 60 27.97 -0.98 35.75
N PRO A 61 27.49 -0.72 34.51
CA PRO A 61 28.10 0.27 33.63
C PRO A 61 28.29 1.60 34.36
N GLN A 62 29.42 2.25 34.13
CA GLN A 62 29.75 3.52 34.78
C GLN A 62 28.90 4.66 34.16
N MET A 63 28.61 5.70 34.95
CA MET A 63 27.95 6.93 34.49
C MET A 63 26.63 6.73 33.69
N GLN A 64 25.83 5.72 34.03
CA GLN A 64 24.58 5.41 33.31
C GLN A 64 23.62 6.59 33.21
N GLU A 65 23.42 7.35 34.28
CA GLU A 65 22.46 8.47 34.28
C GLU A 65 22.97 9.66 33.45
N GLU A 66 24.28 9.92 33.45
CA GLU A 66 24.89 10.99 32.64
C GLU A 66 24.82 10.67 31.15
N ARG A 67 25.15 9.42 30.77
CA ARG A 67 25.02 8.95 29.38
C ARG A 67 23.57 8.92 28.93
N ARG A 68 22.64 8.51 29.81
CA ARG A 68 21.19 8.56 29.55
C ARG A 68 20.70 9.99 29.34
N ALA A 69 21.23 10.96 30.08
CA ALA A 69 20.91 12.37 29.91
C ALA A 69 21.46 12.92 28.58
N LYS A 70 22.74 12.62 28.26
CA LYS A 70 23.37 12.95 26.96
C LYS A 70 22.55 12.36 25.80
N ARG A 71 22.16 11.09 25.88
CA ARG A 71 21.29 10.42 24.88
C ARG A 71 19.94 11.11 24.72
N ARG A 72 19.25 11.37 25.83
CA ARG A 72 17.93 12.03 25.80
C ARG A 72 18.02 13.38 25.11
N LYS A 73 19.03 14.19 25.44
CA LYS A 73 19.24 15.50 24.83
C LYS A 73 19.51 15.38 23.32
N ARG A 74 20.41 14.46 22.92
CA ARG A 74 20.69 14.18 21.51
C ARG A 74 19.44 13.76 20.74
N ASP A 75 18.61 12.88 21.31
CA ASP A 75 17.39 12.39 20.64
C ASP A 75 16.33 13.49 20.51
N GLU A 76 16.30 14.44 21.46
CA GLU A 76 15.47 15.65 21.39
C GLU A 76 15.97 16.60 20.31
N ASP A 77 17.28 16.84 20.23
CA ASP A 77 17.89 17.71 19.22
C ASP A 77 17.78 17.10 17.80
N ARG A 78 17.95 15.77 17.68
CA ARG A 78 17.81 15.03 16.42
C ARG A 78 16.35 14.77 16.02
N HIS A 79 15.37 15.11 16.85
CA HIS A 79 13.96 14.87 16.55
C HIS A 79 13.55 15.49 15.21
N ASP A 80 13.97 16.73 14.93
CA ASP A 80 13.59 17.43 13.70
C ASP A 80 14.27 16.85 12.46
N ILE A 81 15.55 16.48 12.58
CA ILE A 81 16.32 15.82 11.53
C ILE A 81 15.72 14.44 11.22
N ASN A 82 15.43 13.63 12.25
CA ASN A 82 14.82 12.31 12.07
C ASN A 82 13.39 12.40 11.54
N LYS A 83 12.62 13.40 11.96
CA LYS A 83 11.28 13.66 11.42
C LYS A 83 11.34 13.97 9.92
N MET A 84 12.37 14.67 9.45
CA MET A 84 12.56 14.99 8.03
C MET A 84 13.37 13.96 7.24
N LYS A 85 13.98 12.96 7.88
CA LYS A 85 14.90 12.00 7.25
C LYS A 85 14.30 11.20 6.08
N GLY A 86 12.97 11.04 6.04
CA GLY A 86 12.24 10.40 4.92
C GLY A 86 11.52 11.36 3.97
N TYR A 87 11.64 12.67 4.18
CA TYR A 87 10.96 13.70 3.39
C TYR A 87 11.97 14.42 2.53
N THR A 88 12.00 14.09 1.24
CA THR A 88 12.84 14.78 0.25
C THR A 88 12.09 15.99 -0.29
N LEU A 89 12.78 17.10 -0.57
CA LEU A 89 12.17 18.31 -1.15
C LEU A 89 11.31 18.05 -2.40
N LEU A 90 11.66 17.01 -3.15
CA LEU A 90 11.00 16.59 -4.39
C LEU A 90 9.84 15.61 -4.17
N SER A 91 9.67 15.03 -2.97
CA SER A 91 8.54 14.15 -2.67
C SER A 91 7.32 14.95 -2.22
N GLU A 92 6.16 14.58 -2.76
CA GLU A 92 4.92 15.37 -2.80
C GLU A 92 4.37 15.77 -1.41
N GLY A 93 4.75 15.06 -0.35
CA GLY A 93 4.26 15.29 1.01
C GLY A 93 4.70 16.61 1.67
N ILE A 94 5.68 17.33 1.10
CA ILE A 94 6.15 18.62 1.65
C ILE A 94 5.32 19.81 1.14
N ASP A 95 4.60 19.67 0.03
CA ASP A 95 3.79 20.75 -0.55
C ASP A 95 2.59 21.11 0.35
N GLU A 96 2.21 20.22 1.28
CA GLU A 96 1.22 20.48 2.33
C GLU A 96 1.67 21.51 3.37
N MET A 97 2.98 21.79 3.48
CA MET A 97 3.53 22.77 4.42
C MET A 97 3.73 24.18 3.85
N VAL A 98 3.45 24.38 2.55
CA VAL A 98 3.65 25.68 1.91
C VAL A 98 2.64 26.70 2.46
N GLY A 99 3.14 27.63 3.28
CA GLY A 99 2.37 28.72 3.86
C GLY A 99 2.13 28.64 5.37
N ILE A 100 2.62 27.61 6.06
CA ILE A 100 2.64 27.56 7.53
C ILE A 100 3.82 28.40 8.02
N ILE A 101 3.53 29.45 8.79
CA ILE A 101 4.51 30.45 9.25
C ILE A 101 5.13 30.01 10.58
N TYR A 102 4.34 29.41 11.46
CA TYR A 102 4.80 29.08 12.81
C TYR A 102 5.07 27.58 12.99
N LYS A 103 6.27 27.26 13.46
CA LYS A 103 6.67 25.91 13.88
C LYS A 103 7.10 25.98 15.35
N PRO A 104 6.42 25.25 16.26
CA PRO A 104 6.77 25.26 17.66
C PRO A 104 8.17 24.67 17.87
N LYS A 105 9.04 25.38 18.61
CA LYS A 105 10.45 25.00 18.81
C LYS A 105 10.66 24.11 20.03
N THR A 106 9.80 24.23 21.06
CA THR A 106 9.93 23.45 22.31
C THR A 106 8.85 22.38 22.39
N LYS A 107 9.10 21.30 23.15
CA LYS A 107 8.08 20.25 23.38
C LYS A 107 6.80 20.81 24.02
N GLU A 108 6.93 21.70 25.00
CA GLU A 108 5.79 22.30 25.70
C GLU A 108 4.95 23.22 24.80
N THR A 109 5.60 23.99 23.92
CA THR A 109 4.91 24.84 22.94
C THR A 109 4.23 24.00 21.87
N ARG A 110 4.83 22.87 21.47
CA ARG A 110 4.22 21.91 20.54
C ARG A 110 2.94 21.29 21.10
N GLU A 111 2.95 20.81 22.35
CA GLU A 111 1.74 20.30 22.99
C GLU A 111 0.65 21.38 23.08
N THR A 112 1.04 22.60 23.43
CA THR A 112 0.10 23.74 23.46
C THR A 112 -0.45 24.06 22.07
N TYR A 113 0.38 23.98 21.02
CA TYR A 113 -0.02 24.18 19.64
C TYR A 113 -0.98 23.08 19.16
N GLU A 114 -0.76 21.81 19.50
CA GLU A 114 -1.69 20.72 19.18
C GLU A 114 -3.05 20.88 19.89
N VAL A 115 -3.06 21.38 21.14
CA VAL A 115 -4.31 21.72 21.83
C VAL A 115 -5.01 22.90 21.15
N LEU A 116 -4.26 23.92 20.70
CA LEU A 116 -4.79 25.03 19.91
C LEU A 116 -5.41 24.55 18.59
N LEU A 117 -4.72 23.68 17.87
CA LEU A 117 -5.22 23.06 16.63
C LEU A 117 -6.48 22.24 16.88
N SER A 118 -6.52 21.47 17.96
CA SER A 118 -7.72 20.70 18.36
C SER A 118 -8.90 21.62 18.68
N PHE A 119 -8.65 22.76 19.33
CA PHE A 119 -9.66 23.78 19.60
C PHE A 119 -10.18 24.39 18.29
N ILE A 120 -9.29 24.72 17.36
CA ILE A 120 -9.64 25.24 16.04
C ILE A 120 -10.40 24.18 15.24
N GLN A 121 -9.98 22.92 15.24
CA GLN A 121 -10.69 21.83 14.58
C GLN A 121 -12.11 21.65 15.13
N ALA A 122 -12.31 21.79 16.44
CA ALA A 122 -13.63 21.74 17.04
C ALA A 122 -14.55 22.88 16.59
N ALA A 123 -13.99 24.06 16.27
CA ALA A 123 -14.75 25.21 15.76
C ALA A 123 -14.91 25.17 14.24
N LEU A 124 -13.85 24.87 13.50
CA LEU A 124 -13.71 24.95 12.05
C LEU A 124 -14.15 23.64 11.34
N GLY A 125 -14.26 22.54 12.07
CA GLY A 125 -14.66 21.22 11.57
C GLY A 125 -13.45 20.38 11.15
N ASP A 126 -13.72 19.22 10.54
CA ASP A 126 -12.70 18.30 10.05
C ASP A 126 -12.12 18.83 8.73
N GLN A 127 -11.20 19.79 8.83
CA GLN A 127 -10.45 20.39 7.73
C GLN A 127 -9.03 19.82 7.64
N PRO A 128 -8.38 19.88 6.46
CA PRO A 128 -7.00 19.44 6.30
C PRO A 128 -6.02 20.25 7.16
N ARG A 129 -4.86 19.65 7.45
CA ARG A 129 -3.89 20.17 8.41
C ARG A 129 -3.35 21.55 8.02
N ASP A 130 -3.22 21.84 6.74
CA ASP A 130 -2.79 23.16 6.24
C ASP A 130 -3.79 24.28 6.57
N ILE A 131 -5.10 24.02 6.47
CA ILE A 131 -6.14 24.98 6.86
C ILE A 131 -6.13 25.18 8.36
N LEU A 132 -5.99 24.11 9.14
CA LEU A 132 -5.92 24.18 10.60
C LEU A 132 -4.68 24.95 11.07
N CYS A 133 -3.49 24.66 10.52
CA CYS A 133 -2.26 25.39 10.83
C CYS A 133 -2.35 26.84 10.37
N GLY A 134 -2.84 27.10 9.15
CA GLY A 134 -3.02 28.47 8.66
C GLY A 134 -4.01 29.28 9.49
N ALA A 135 -5.07 28.66 9.99
CA ALA A 135 -6.01 29.28 10.93
C ALA A 135 -5.35 29.54 12.29
N ALA A 136 -4.57 28.59 12.80
CA ALA A 136 -3.80 28.77 14.04
C ALA A 136 -2.82 29.93 13.92
N ASP A 137 -2.16 30.08 12.78
CA ASP A 137 -1.21 31.16 12.54
C ASP A 137 -1.88 32.53 12.49
N GLU A 138 -3.05 32.67 11.85
CA GLU A 138 -3.82 33.91 11.85
C GLU A 138 -4.40 34.21 13.24
N VAL A 139 -4.90 33.21 13.96
CA VAL A 139 -5.39 33.37 15.35
C VAL A 139 -4.26 33.82 16.27
N LEU A 140 -3.08 33.21 16.17
CA LEU A 140 -1.89 33.62 16.94
C LEU A 140 -1.43 35.02 16.54
N ALA A 141 -1.46 35.37 15.26
CA ALA A 141 -1.12 36.70 14.78
C ALA A 141 -2.03 37.77 15.42
N VAL A 142 -3.34 37.51 15.50
CA VAL A 142 -4.32 38.41 16.13
C VAL A 142 -4.11 38.49 17.65
N LEU A 143 -3.94 37.34 18.33
CA LEU A 143 -3.78 37.29 19.79
C LEU A 143 -2.47 37.92 20.27
N LYS A 144 -1.38 37.77 19.50
CA LYS A 144 -0.05 38.32 19.81
C LYS A 144 0.16 39.76 19.32
N ASN A 145 -0.81 40.32 18.59
CA ASN A 145 -0.72 41.71 18.16
C ASN A 145 -1.04 42.66 19.31
N GLU A 146 0.00 43.25 19.90
CA GLU A 146 -0.08 44.24 20.99
C GLU A 146 -0.80 45.54 20.59
N LYS A 147 -1.03 45.79 19.29
CA LYS A 147 -1.75 47.00 18.82
C LYS A 147 -3.26 46.90 18.94
N LEU A 148 -3.82 45.68 19.01
CA LEU A 148 -5.27 45.45 19.06
C LEU A 148 -5.75 45.36 20.50
N ARG A 149 -6.89 46.00 20.80
CA ARG A 149 -7.56 45.85 22.11
C ARG A 149 -8.27 44.50 22.20
N ASP A 150 -8.46 43.98 23.41
CA ASP A 150 -9.10 42.67 23.62
C ASP A 150 -10.50 42.54 22.99
N LYS A 151 -11.26 43.64 22.94
CA LYS A 151 -12.57 43.69 22.28
C LYS A 151 -12.47 43.62 20.75
N GLU A 152 -11.39 44.14 20.18
CA GLU A 152 -11.11 44.09 18.73
C GLU A 152 -10.56 42.70 18.35
N ARG A 153 -9.64 42.15 19.16
CA ARG A 153 -9.15 40.76 19.01
C ARG A 153 -10.29 39.75 18.98
N ARG A 154 -11.26 39.91 19.89
CA ARG A 154 -12.45 39.05 19.91
C ARG A 154 -13.24 39.13 18.62
N LYS A 155 -13.51 40.33 18.10
CA LYS A 155 -14.26 40.49 16.85
C LYS A 155 -13.57 39.84 15.66
N GLU A 156 -12.24 39.96 15.57
CA GLU A 156 -11.47 39.33 14.48
C GLU A 156 -11.45 37.81 14.61
N ILE A 157 -11.31 37.27 15.82
CA ILE A 157 -11.35 35.82 16.06
C ILE A 157 -12.75 35.24 15.82
N ASP A 158 -13.81 35.92 16.29
CA ASP A 158 -15.19 35.49 16.05
C ASP A 158 -15.55 35.57 14.56
N LEU A 159 -14.95 36.50 13.80
CA LEU A 159 -15.07 36.54 12.34
C LEU A 159 -14.36 35.35 11.65
N LEU A 160 -13.25 34.86 12.22
CA LEU A 160 -12.47 33.74 11.68
C LEU A 160 -13.06 32.37 12.04
N LEU A 161 -13.46 32.17 13.30
CA LEU A 161 -13.89 30.89 13.85
C LEU A 161 -15.42 30.75 13.98
N GLY A 162 -16.17 31.83 13.74
CA GLY A 162 -17.59 31.94 14.07
C GLY A 162 -17.80 32.44 15.50
N GLN A 163 -19.05 32.75 15.87
CA GLN A 163 -19.35 33.24 17.22
C GLN A 163 -18.96 32.20 18.29
N THR A 164 -17.97 32.54 19.12
CA THR A 164 -17.55 31.72 20.26
C THR A 164 -18.15 32.25 21.56
N ASP A 165 -18.49 31.34 22.48
CA ASP A 165 -18.92 31.72 23.82
C ASP A 165 -17.75 32.31 24.61
N ASP A 166 -18.08 33.13 25.61
CA ASP A 166 -17.10 33.83 26.43
C ASP A 166 -16.09 32.86 27.08
N THR A 167 -16.55 31.66 27.49
CA THR A 167 -15.68 30.71 28.17
C THR A 167 -14.62 30.13 27.22
N ARG A 168 -15.01 29.78 25.99
CA ARG A 168 -14.07 29.27 24.99
C ARG A 168 -13.11 30.34 24.51
N TYR A 169 -13.55 31.60 24.39
CA TYR A 169 -12.66 32.71 24.08
C TYR A 169 -11.55 32.86 25.13
N HIS A 170 -11.90 32.79 26.43
CA HIS A 170 -10.90 32.86 27.50
C HIS A 170 -9.90 31.70 27.48
N VAL A 171 -10.35 30.49 27.14
CA VAL A 171 -9.46 29.34 26.94
C VAL A 171 -8.48 29.62 25.79
N LEU A 172 -8.96 30.14 24.66
CA LEU A 172 -8.13 30.47 23.52
C LEU A 172 -7.05 31.51 23.84
N VAL A 173 -7.41 32.57 24.59
CA VAL A 173 -6.44 33.58 25.06
C VAL A 173 -5.37 32.95 25.97
N ASN A 174 -5.75 32.01 26.83
CA ASN A 174 -4.80 31.31 27.70
C ASN A 174 -3.84 30.41 26.91
N LEU A 175 -4.33 29.73 25.86
CA LEU A 175 -3.49 28.96 24.94
C LEU A 175 -2.50 29.86 24.19
N GLY A 176 -2.96 31.01 23.68
CA GLY A 176 -2.09 32.00 23.04
C GLY A 176 -1.03 32.59 23.99
N LYS A 177 -1.33 32.77 25.28
CA LYS A 177 -0.35 33.21 26.29
C LYS A 177 0.72 32.16 26.58
N LYS A 178 0.36 30.87 26.58
CA LYS A 178 1.29 29.76 26.80
C LYS A 178 2.30 29.58 25.66
N ILE A 179 1.95 30.01 24.45
CA ILE A 179 2.88 30.02 23.32
C ILE A 179 3.81 31.23 23.45
N THR A 180 5.09 31.00 23.72
CA THR A 180 6.08 32.08 23.98
C THR A 180 7.08 32.30 22.84
N ASP A 181 7.20 31.34 21.93
CA ASP A 181 8.17 31.30 20.82
C ASP A 181 7.62 31.85 19.49
N TYR A 182 6.37 32.32 19.46
CA TYR A 182 5.75 32.94 18.28
C TYR A 182 6.31 34.34 18.01
N GLY A 183 6.92 34.56 16.84
CA GLY A 183 7.47 35.85 16.41
C GLY A 183 8.95 36.08 16.76
N GLY A 184 9.62 35.10 17.39
CA GLY A 184 11.04 35.17 17.75
C GLY A 184 12.01 35.22 16.56
N ASP A 185 11.56 34.93 15.34
CA ASP A 185 12.40 34.96 14.15
C ASP A 185 12.66 36.39 13.62
N LYS A 186 11.99 37.42 14.14
CA LYS A 186 12.37 38.82 13.81
C LYS A 186 13.74 39.20 14.35
N GLU A 187 14.22 38.53 15.40
CA GLU A 187 15.59 38.73 15.88
C GLU A 187 16.61 37.93 15.05
N ILE A 188 16.18 36.83 14.40
CA ILE A 188 17.02 35.99 13.54
C ILE A 188 17.11 36.54 12.11
N GLN A 189 16.03 37.10 11.56
CA GLN A 189 16.06 37.78 10.25
C GLN A 189 16.83 39.10 10.28
N ASN A 190 16.83 39.81 11.41
CA ASN A 190 17.73 40.96 11.59
C ASN A 190 19.21 40.55 11.76
N MET A 191 19.50 39.26 11.97
CA MET A 191 20.86 38.69 11.95
C MET A 191 21.27 38.25 10.54
N ASP A 192 20.34 37.92 9.64
CA ASP A 192 20.68 37.51 8.26
C ASP A 192 21.04 38.70 7.34
N ASP A 193 20.57 39.92 7.65
CA ASP A 193 20.98 41.13 6.91
C ASP A 193 22.36 41.67 7.36
N ASN A 194 22.94 41.10 8.41
CA ASN A 194 24.33 41.30 8.81
C ASN A 194 25.00 39.93 8.89
N ILE A 195 25.45 39.41 7.76
CA ILE A 195 26.43 38.32 7.73
C ILE A 195 27.62 38.81 8.54
N ASP A 196 27.67 38.40 9.81
CA ASP A 196 28.68 38.81 10.76
C ASP A 196 30.02 38.36 10.16
N GLU A 197 30.84 39.31 9.71
CA GLU A 197 32.24 39.04 9.39
C GLU A 197 32.90 38.68 10.73
N THR A 198 32.77 37.42 11.15
CA THR A 198 33.26 36.91 12.43
C THR A 198 34.79 36.82 12.40
N TYR A 199 35.45 37.98 12.34
CA TYR A 199 36.89 38.12 12.41
C TYR A 199 37.34 37.98 13.87
N GLY A 200 37.88 36.80 14.21
CA GLY A 200 38.44 36.51 15.53
C GLY A 200 37.60 35.52 16.34
N VAL A 201 37.52 34.28 15.88
CA VAL A 201 37.03 33.17 16.70
C VAL A 201 38.12 32.80 17.70
N ASN A 202 37.81 32.89 18.99
CA ASN A 202 38.71 32.41 20.04
C ASN A 202 38.86 30.89 19.91
N VAL A 203 40.05 30.42 19.58
CA VAL A 203 40.42 29.00 19.59
C VAL A 203 41.12 28.71 20.91
N GLN A 204 40.48 27.96 21.79
CA GLN A 204 41.10 27.44 23.01
C GLN A 204 41.53 26.01 22.75
N PHE A 205 42.84 25.75 22.84
CA PHE A 205 43.39 24.40 22.76
C PHE A 205 43.46 23.82 24.16
N GLU A 206 42.39 23.16 24.58
CA GLU A 206 42.34 22.39 25.84
C GLU A 206 42.47 20.90 25.52
N SER A 207 43.15 20.14 26.38
CA SER A 207 43.34 18.69 26.24
C SER A 207 42.11 17.94 26.80
N ASP A 208 40.94 18.17 26.21
CA ASP A 208 39.63 17.84 26.79
C ASP A 208 39.11 16.41 26.49
N GLU A 209 39.97 15.49 26.05
CA GLU A 209 39.57 14.12 25.71
C GLU A 209 40.04 13.08 26.76
N GLU A 210 39.70 13.30 28.03
CA GLU A 210 39.73 12.24 29.06
C GLU A 210 38.31 11.70 29.33
N GLU A 211 37.56 11.32 28.29
CA GLU A 211 36.42 10.40 28.45
C GLU A 211 36.92 8.96 28.28
N GLY A 212 36.47 8.02 29.12
CA GLY A 212 36.87 6.61 28.97
C GLY A 212 36.38 6.01 27.66
N ASP A 213 37.06 5.00 27.12
CA ASP A 213 36.84 4.34 25.81
C ASP A 213 35.43 3.74 25.54
N GLU A 214 34.44 3.97 26.41
CA GLU A 214 33.05 3.53 26.27
C GLU A 214 32.18 4.55 25.52
N ASP A 215 31.11 4.11 24.84
CA ASP A 215 30.26 5.01 24.04
C ASP A 215 29.66 6.18 24.86
N VAL A 216 29.77 7.38 24.29
CA VAL A 216 29.35 8.68 24.87
C VAL A 216 27.86 8.70 25.26
N TYR A 217 27.01 7.95 24.56
CA TYR A 217 25.56 7.91 24.78
C TYR A 217 25.09 6.63 25.51
N GLY A 218 26.03 5.73 25.86
CA GLY A 218 25.72 4.46 26.50
C GLY A 218 24.85 3.57 25.61
N GLU A 219 25.05 3.66 24.29
CA GLU A 219 24.38 2.84 23.29
C GLU A 219 25.33 1.79 22.75
N VAL A 220 24.77 0.62 22.43
CA VAL A 220 25.46 -0.33 21.57
C VAL A 220 25.28 0.19 20.16
N ARG A 221 26.29 0.91 19.66
CA ARG A 221 26.30 1.32 18.26
C ARG A 221 26.73 0.14 17.41
N GLU A 222 25.74 -0.58 16.92
CA GLU A 222 25.90 -1.36 15.70
C GLU A 222 25.84 -0.34 14.57
N GLU A 223 26.95 0.36 14.33
CA GLU A 223 27.12 1.03 13.04
C GLU A 223 27.15 -0.11 12.04
N ALA A 224 26.04 -0.28 11.31
CA ALA A 224 25.96 -1.22 10.21
C ALA A 224 27.04 -0.80 9.20
N SER A 225 28.23 -1.40 9.34
CA SER A 225 29.09 -1.67 8.21
C SER A 225 28.35 -2.71 7.37
N ASP A 226 27.36 -2.30 6.58
CA ASP A 226 26.63 -3.09 5.59
C ASP A 226 26.44 -4.59 5.95
N ASP A 227 26.00 -4.86 7.18
CA ASP A 227 25.58 -6.19 7.64
C ASP A 227 24.04 -6.31 7.58
N ASP A 228 23.43 -5.69 6.57
CA ASP A 228 22.12 -6.10 6.07
C ASP A 228 22.28 -7.37 5.21
N MET A 229 22.79 -8.45 5.81
CA MET A 229 22.43 -9.81 5.39
C MET A 229 21.01 -10.07 5.89
N GLU A 230 20.08 -9.44 5.18
CA GLU A 230 18.69 -9.86 5.09
C GLU A 230 18.70 -11.38 4.93
N GLY A 231 18.01 -12.06 5.84
CA GLY A 231 18.07 -13.51 5.97
C GLY A 231 17.89 -14.18 4.61
N ASP A 232 18.98 -14.79 4.14
CA ASP A 232 18.95 -15.67 2.98
C ASP A 232 17.96 -16.77 3.36
N GLU A 233 16.75 -16.68 2.82
CA GLU A 233 15.75 -17.73 2.92
C GLU A 233 16.48 -18.99 2.52
N ALA A 234 16.67 -19.90 3.48
CA ALA A 234 17.17 -21.22 3.19
C ALA A 234 16.36 -21.72 2.01
N VAL A 235 16.99 -21.82 0.83
CA VAL A 235 16.34 -22.31 -0.37
C VAL A 235 15.88 -23.71 -0.02
N VAL A 236 14.60 -23.84 0.33
CA VAL A 236 13.91 -25.10 0.51
C VAL A 236 13.75 -25.70 -0.87
N ARG A 237 14.84 -26.26 -1.38
CA ARG A 237 14.88 -27.32 -2.38
C ARG A 237 15.41 -28.53 -1.62
N CYS A 238 14.60 -29.48 -1.16
CA CYS A 238 13.39 -30.02 -1.74
C CYS A 238 12.44 -30.49 -0.63
N THR A 239 11.17 -30.15 -0.73
CA THR A 239 10.09 -30.92 -0.10
C THR A 239 10.13 -32.35 -0.63
N LEU A 240 10.10 -33.32 0.28
CA LEU A 240 10.02 -34.75 -0.01
C LEU A 240 8.84 -35.06 -0.95
N SER A 241 9.14 -35.51 -2.17
CA SER A 241 8.20 -36.27 -2.99
C SER A 241 8.46 -37.76 -2.75
N ALA A 242 7.61 -38.38 -1.94
CA ALA A 242 7.62 -39.82 -1.72
C ALA A 242 7.05 -40.52 -2.96
N ASN A 243 7.93 -41.09 -3.78
CA ASN A 243 7.58 -42.32 -4.47
C ASN A 243 7.88 -43.48 -3.53
N LEU A 244 6.79 -44.06 -2.99
CA LEU A 244 6.76 -45.36 -2.35
C LEU A 244 7.47 -46.41 -3.20
N VAL A 245 8.70 -46.80 -2.84
CA VAL A 245 9.10 -48.22 -2.76
C VAL A 245 10.18 -48.37 -1.67
N ALA A 246 9.82 -49.15 -0.65
CA ALA A 246 10.64 -49.89 0.32
C ALA A 246 12.17 -49.69 0.30
N SER A 247 12.71 -49.21 1.41
CA SER A 247 13.66 -49.91 2.30
C SER A 247 14.49 -48.86 3.06
N GLY A 248 14.40 -48.89 4.38
CA GLY A 248 15.12 -47.97 5.24
C GLY A 248 16.62 -48.23 5.21
N GLU A 249 17.38 -47.21 4.83
CA GLU A 249 18.74 -47.00 5.28
C GLU A 249 18.95 -45.50 5.54
N LEU A 250 19.42 -45.21 6.74
CA LEU A 250 19.71 -43.90 7.30
C LEU A 250 20.83 -43.24 6.45
N MET A 251 20.50 -42.29 5.59
CA MET A 251 21.47 -41.56 4.77
C MET A 251 22.30 -40.61 5.64
N SER A 252 23.48 -41.08 6.04
CA SER A 252 24.62 -40.23 6.40
C SER A 252 24.87 -39.23 5.27
N SER A 253 24.91 -37.94 5.59
CA SER A 253 25.28 -36.88 4.67
C SER A 253 26.71 -37.10 4.17
N LYS A 254 26.88 -37.77 3.03
CA LYS A 254 28.16 -37.86 2.32
C LYS A 254 28.59 -36.44 1.94
N LYS A 255 29.65 -35.92 2.57
CA LYS A 255 30.37 -34.74 2.10
C LYS A 255 30.69 -34.93 0.61
N LYS A 256 30.32 -33.97 -0.23
CA LYS A 256 30.73 -33.96 -1.65
C LYS A 256 32.26 -33.94 -1.69
N ASP A 257 32.85 -34.98 -2.27
CA ASP A 257 34.30 -35.15 -2.41
C ASP A 257 34.79 -34.23 -3.54
N LEU A 258 35.94 -33.56 -3.36
CA LEU A 258 36.46 -32.58 -4.33
C LEU A 258 36.89 -33.29 -5.63
N HIS A 259 36.38 -32.83 -6.78
CA HIS A 259 36.73 -33.42 -8.09
C HIS A 259 37.84 -32.61 -8.79
N PRO A 260 38.76 -33.26 -9.53
CA PRO A 260 39.80 -32.57 -10.31
C PRO A 260 39.33 -31.47 -11.27
N ARG A 261 38.06 -31.49 -11.69
CA ARG A 261 37.45 -30.50 -12.61
C ARG A 261 36.93 -29.25 -11.94
N ASP A 262 36.61 -29.34 -10.66
CA ASP A 262 36.16 -28.18 -9.90
C ASP A 262 37.32 -27.20 -9.67
N ILE A 263 38.56 -27.67 -9.88
CA ILE A 263 39.82 -26.95 -9.64
C ILE A 263 40.28 -26.32 -10.96
N ASP A 264 39.92 -25.06 -11.16
CA ASP A 264 40.45 -24.21 -12.23
C ASP A 264 41.68 -23.40 -11.76
N ALA A 265 42.33 -22.67 -12.69
CA ALA A 265 43.55 -21.91 -12.41
C ALA A 265 43.40 -20.90 -11.25
N PHE A 266 42.19 -20.42 -11.00
CA PHE A 266 41.87 -19.43 -9.97
C PHE A 266 41.04 -20.03 -8.81
N TRP A 267 40.88 -21.35 -8.76
CA TRP A 267 40.06 -22.00 -7.74
C TRP A 267 40.59 -21.72 -6.34
N LEU A 268 41.92 -21.82 -6.18
CA LEU A 268 42.59 -21.58 -4.91
C LEU A 268 42.42 -20.13 -4.45
N GLN A 269 42.55 -19.17 -5.37
CA GLN A 269 42.30 -17.74 -5.10
C GLN A 269 40.84 -17.48 -4.70
N ARG A 270 39.88 -18.13 -5.35
CA ARG A 270 38.44 -17.98 -5.05
C ARG A 270 38.03 -18.63 -3.73
N GLN A 271 38.73 -19.69 -3.31
CA GLN A 271 38.54 -20.25 -1.97
C GLN A 271 39.18 -19.37 -0.91
N LEU A 272 40.35 -18.78 -1.19
CA LEU A 272 41.01 -17.84 -0.28
C LEU A 272 40.31 -16.48 -0.22
N SER A 273 39.62 -16.04 -1.27
CA SER A 273 38.84 -14.79 -1.28
C SER A 273 37.61 -14.84 -0.38
N ARG A 274 37.20 -16.03 0.09
CA ARG A 274 36.18 -16.17 1.14
C ARG A 274 36.70 -15.80 2.52
N PHE A 275 38.02 -15.76 2.70
CA PHE A 275 38.68 -15.45 3.95
C PHE A 275 39.44 -14.12 3.91
N TYR A 276 39.87 -13.70 2.73
CA TYR A 276 40.58 -12.45 2.49
C TYR A 276 39.87 -11.64 1.40
N ASP A 277 39.23 -10.54 1.78
CA ASP A 277 38.48 -9.68 0.84
C ASP A 277 39.37 -8.98 -0.18
N ASP A 278 40.63 -8.68 0.20
CA ASP A 278 41.61 -8.11 -0.72
C ASP A 278 42.10 -9.17 -1.71
N ALA A 279 41.76 -8.96 -2.99
CA ALA A 279 42.14 -9.83 -4.09
C ALA A 279 43.67 -9.98 -4.24
N ILE A 280 44.47 -8.96 -3.90
CA ILE A 280 45.94 -9.01 -3.99
C ILE A 280 46.51 -9.89 -2.88
N VAL A 281 45.99 -9.76 -1.67
CA VAL A 281 46.38 -10.61 -0.53
C VAL A 281 45.95 -12.05 -0.79
N SER A 282 44.72 -12.26 -1.27
CA SER A 282 44.20 -13.57 -1.62
C SER A 282 45.04 -14.26 -2.71
N GLN A 283 45.48 -13.51 -3.73
CA GLN A 283 46.38 -14.03 -4.76
C GLN A 283 47.76 -14.39 -4.20
N LYS A 284 48.39 -13.49 -3.43
CA LYS A 284 49.69 -13.78 -2.78
C LYS A 284 49.61 -15.01 -1.89
N LYS A 285 48.53 -15.14 -1.12
CA LYS A 285 48.28 -16.31 -0.27
C LYS A 285 48.04 -17.56 -1.10
N ALA A 286 47.38 -17.47 -2.25
CA ALA A 286 47.20 -18.60 -3.16
C ALA A 286 48.55 -19.11 -3.71
N ASP A 287 49.43 -18.19 -4.14
CA ASP A 287 50.77 -18.53 -4.62
C ASP A 287 51.64 -19.13 -3.50
N GLU A 288 51.64 -18.51 -2.32
CA GLU A 288 52.36 -19.03 -1.13
C GLU A 288 51.84 -20.43 -0.72
N VAL A 289 50.52 -20.66 -0.80
CA VAL A 289 49.91 -21.98 -0.55
C VAL A 289 50.34 -22.99 -1.62
N LEU A 290 50.37 -22.63 -2.90
CA LEU A 290 50.88 -23.53 -3.96
C LEU A 290 52.36 -23.89 -3.75
N GLU A 291 53.20 -22.93 -3.33
CA GLU A 291 54.59 -23.19 -3.01
C GLU A 291 54.75 -24.13 -1.80
N ILE A 292 53.94 -23.95 -0.75
CA ILE A 292 53.90 -24.85 0.41
C ILE A 292 53.48 -26.26 0.01
N LEU A 293 52.43 -26.40 -0.81
CA LEU A 293 51.96 -27.72 -1.28
C LEU A 293 53.04 -28.44 -2.10
N LYS A 294 53.84 -27.70 -2.88
CA LYS A 294 54.91 -28.20 -3.74
C LYS A 294 56.19 -28.60 -2.98
N THR A 295 56.56 -27.84 -1.95
CA THR A 295 57.88 -27.94 -1.30
C THR A 295 57.89 -28.85 -0.06
N ALA A 296 56.73 -29.07 0.58
CA ALA A 296 56.67 -29.81 1.83
C ALA A 296 57.05 -31.30 1.68
N SER A 297 57.84 -31.83 2.63
CA SER A 297 58.38 -33.20 2.58
C SER A 297 57.41 -34.23 3.17
N ASP A 298 56.63 -33.83 4.17
CA ASP A 298 55.68 -34.66 4.92
C ASP A 298 54.33 -33.93 5.09
N ASP A 299 53.23 -34.68 5.20
CA ASP A 299 51.88 -34.13 5.29
C ASP A 299 51.66 -33.34 6.58
N ARG A 300 52.30 -33.77 7.67
CA ARG A 300 52.25 -33.06 8.96
C ARG A 300 53.01 -31.74 8.93
N GLU A 301 54.10 -31.67 8.16
CA GLU A 301 54.85 -30.43 7.95
C GLU A 301 54.05 -29.46 7.07
N CYS A 302 53.42 -29.97 6.00
CA CYS A 302 52.54 -29.19 5.13
C CYS A 302 51.37 -28.57 5.91
N GLU A 303 50.68 -29.36 6.76
CA GLU A 303 49.59 -28.86 7.60
C GLU A 303 50.08 -27.77 8.56
N ASN A 304 51.24 -27.94 9.19
CA ASN A 304 51.78 -26.94 10.12
C ASN A 304 52.17 -25.64 9.40
N GLN A 305 52.73 -25.71 8.18
CA GLN A 305 53.03 -24.55 7.35
C GLN A 305 51.75 -23.84 6.85
N LEU A 306 50.71 -24.60 6.48
CA LEU A 306 49.42 -24.04 6.06
C LEU A 306 48.70 -23.35 7.22
N VAL A 307 48.73 -23.93 8.43
CA VAL A 307 48.19 -23.29 9.64
C VAL A 307 49.01 -22.07 10.05
N LEU A 308 50.34 -22.10 9.89
CA LEU A 308 51.20 -20.94 10.14
C LEU A 308 50.89 -19.79 9.17
N LEU A 309 50.60 -20.09 7.90
CA LEU A 309 50.35 -19.09 6.87
C LEU A 309 48.94 -18.49 6.92
N LEU A 310 47.92 -19.34 7.05
CA LEU A 310 46.50 -18.95 6.96
C LEU A 310 45.84 -18.75 8.33
N GLY A 311 46.50 -19.17 9.41
CA GLY A 311 45.99 -19.12 10.78
C GLY A 311 45.04 -20.26 11.13
N PHE A 312 44.64 -20.34 12.40
CA PHE A 312 43.75 -21.40 12.90
C PHE A 312 42.29 -21.27 12.41
N ASN A 313 41.89 -20.10 11.92
CA ASN A 313 40.50 -19.83 11.52
C ASN A 313 40.10 -20.55 10.22
N THR A 314 41.06 -20.82 9.32
CA THR A 314 40.80 -21.48 8.02
C THR A 314 41.03 -22.98 8.06
N PHE A 315 40.92 -23.61 9.24
CA PHE A 315 41.31 -25.02 9.45
C PHE A 315 40.53 -26.01 8.58
N ASP A 316 39.25 -25.76 8.29
CA ASP A 316 38.48 -26.65 7.41
C ASP A 316 38.93 -26.58 5.96
N PHE A 317 39.35 -25.41 5.47
CA PHE A 317 39.96 -25.28 4.15
C PHE A 317 41.35 -25.92 4.10
N ILE A 318 42.15 -25.75 5.17
CA ILE A 318 43.45 -26.42 5.32
C ILE A 318 43.27 -27.94 5.30
N LYS A 319 42.21 -28.47 5.93
CA LYS A 319 41.87 -29.90 5.90
C LYS A 319 41.58 -30.40 4.48
N VAL A 320 40.90 -29.61 3.65
CA VAL A 320 40.66 -29.91 2.22
C VAL A 320 41.97 -29.87 1.43
N LEU A 321 42.81 -28.84 1.63
CA LEU A 321 44.12 -28.72 1.00
C LEU A 321 45.04 -29.88 1.35
N ARG A 322 45.02 -30.35 2.60
CA ARG A 322 45.78 -31.52 3.04
C ARG A 322 45.22 -32.81 2.45
N GLN A 323 43.89 -32.99 2.49
CA GLN A 323 43.23 -34.21 2.01
C GLN A 323 43.43 -34.44 0.51
N HIS A 324 43.41 -33.37 -0.29
CA HIS A 324 43.53 -33.41 -1.75
C HIS A 324 44.79 -32.69 -2.24
N ARG A 325 45.88 -32.78 -1.48
CA ARG A 325 47.13 -32.03 -1.70
C ARG A 325 47.66 -32.16 -3.13
N MET A 326 47.85 -33.39 -3.60
CA MET A 326 48.41 -33.65 -4.92
C MET A 326 47.45 -33.30 -6.06
N MET A 327 46.14 -33.47 -5.83
CA MET A 327 45.10 -33.12 -6.79
C MET A 327 45.03 -31.60 -6.99
N ILE A 328 44.93 -30.82 -5.90
CA ILE A 328 44.85 -29.36 -5.96
C ILE A 328 46.12 -28.76 -6.54
N LEU A 329 47.29 -29.23 -6.11
CA LEU A 329 48.56 -28.73 -6.64
C LEU A 329 48.68 -28.97 -8.15
N TYR A 330 48.60 -30.22 -8.61
CA TYR A 330 48.85 -30.54 -10.02
C TYR A 330 47.70 -30.12 -10.95
N CYS A 331 46.44 -30.12 -10.50
CA CYS A 331 45.33 -29.60 -11.32
C CYS A 331 45.41 -28.07 -11.44
N THR A 332 45.79 -27.36 -10.37
CA THR A 332 46.01 -25.91 -10.45
C THR A 332 47.21 -25.60 -11.33
N LEU A 333 48.34 -26.31 -11.19
CA LEU A 333 49.52 -26.13 -12.07
C LEU A 333 49.22 -26.45 -13.54
N LEU A 334 48.40 -27.48 -13.80
CA LEU A 334 48.00 -27.86 -15.15
C LEU A 334 47.05 -26.81 -15.77
N ALA A 335 46.10 -26.29 -14.99
CA ALA A 335 45.17 -25.25 -15.43
C ALA A 335 45.84 -23.87 -15.55
N SER A 336 46.87 -23.59 -14.76
CA SER A 336 47.64 -22.34 -14.79
C SER A 336 48.82 -22.36 -15.78
N ALA A 337 49.07 -23.48 -16.47
CA ALA A 337 50.16 -23.61 -17.43
C ALA A 337 49.94 -22.68 -18.64
N GLN A 338 50.85 -21.73 -18.86
CA GLN A 338 50.70 -20.73 -19.92
C GLN A 338 51.22 -21.22 -21.29
N SER A 339 52.04 -22.27 -21.32
CA SER A 339 52.65 -22.81 -22.53
C SER A 339 52.32 -24.29 -22.72
N GLU A 340 52.03 -24.71 -23.95
CA GLU A 340 51.70 -26.11 -24.27
C GLU A 340 52.83 -27.08 -23.89
N ALA A 341 54.09 -26.67 -24.10
CA ALA A 341 55.26 -27.46 -23.68
C ALA A 341 55.37 -27.62 -22.16
N GLU A 342 54.89 -26.66 -21.38
CA GLU A 342 54.82 -26.77 -19.92
C GLU A 342 53.68 -27.68 -19.48
N LYS A 343 52.53 -27.59 -20.15
CA LYS A 343 51.38 -28.47 -19.95
C LYS A 343 51.75 -29.93 -20.21
N GLU A 344 52.40 -30.24 -21.33
CA GLU A 344 52.91 -31.59 -21.66
C GLU A 344 53.94 -32.08 -20.63
N ARG A 345 54.81 -31.20 -20.14
CA ARG A 345 55.78 -31.55 -19.08
C ARG A 345 55.09 -31.87 -17.75
N ILE A 346 54.03 -31.15 -17.40
CA ILE A 346 53.23 -31.39 -16.18
C ILE A 346 52.43 -32.67 -16.34
N MET A 347 51.81 -32.90 -17.51
CA MET A 347 51.12 -34.15 -17.83
C MET A 347 52.05 -35.36 -17.78
N GLY A 348 53.24 -35.26 -18.38
CA GLY A 348 54.25 -36.33 -18.32
C GLY A 348 54.72 -36.63 -16.89
N LYS A 349 54.74 -35.63 -15.99
CA LYS A 349 54.97 -35.86 -14.55
C LYS A 349 53.77 -36.51 -13.86
N MET A 350 52.55 -36.13 -14.23
CA MET A 350 51.33 -36.73 -13.70
C MET A 350 51.14 -38.17 -14.17
N GLU A 351 51.56 -38.52 -15.39
CA GLU A 351 51.51 -39.91 -15.90
C GLU A 351 52.52 -40.83 -15.21
N ALA A 352 53.64 -40.30 -14.70
CA ALA A 352 54.67 -41.08 -14.03
C ALA A 352 54.25 -41.58 -12.63
N ASP A 353 53.24 -40.96 -12.01
CA ASP A 353 52.75 -41.30 -10.68
C ASP A 353 51.33 -41.91 -10.78
N PRO A 354 51.06 -43.11 -10.24
CA PRO A 354 49.77 -43.77 -10.35
C PRO A 354 48.60 -42.98 -9.73
N GLU A 355 48.84 -42.14 -8.71
CA GLU A 355 47.78 -41.32 -8.09
C GLU A 355 47.45 -40.09 -8.94
N LEU A 356 48.48 -39.43 -9.49
CA LEU A 356 48.30 -38.30 -10.40
C LEU A 356 47.76 -38.73 -11.76
N SER A 357 48.16 -39.92 -12.23
CA SER A 357 47.64 -40.56 -13.43
C SER A 357 46.16 -40.87 -13.30
N LYS A 358 45.68 -41.22 -12.10
CA LYS A 358 44.24 -41.34 -11.81
C LYS A 358 43.51 -40.00 -11.92
N PHE A 359 44.09 -38.89 -11.48
CA PHE A 359 43.49 -37.56 -11.63
C PHE A 359 43.51 -37.08 -13.08
N LEU A 360 44.61 -37.33 -13.80
CA LEU A 360 44.74 -37.09 -15.23
C LEU A 360 43.75 -37.95 -16.02
N TYR A 361 43.57 -39.21 -15.66
CA TYR A 361 42.54 -40.10 -16.19
C TYR A 361 41.13 -39.61 -15.82
N GLN A 362 40.89 -39.06 -14.63
CA GLN A 362 39.58 -38.45 -14.30
C GLN A 362 39.32 -37.16 -15.09
N LEU A 363 40.37 -36.42 -15.46
CA LEU A 363 40.31 -35.28 -16.37
C LEU A 363 40.07 -35.74 -17.82
N HIS A 364 40.70 -36.83 -18.28
CA HIS A 364 40.71 -37.32 -19.69
C HIS A 364 39.71 -38.45 -20.05
N GLU A 365 39.30 -39.34 -19.15
CA GLU A 365 38.22 -40.31 -19.42
C GLU A 365 36.93 -39.58 -19.67
N THR A 366 36.71 -38.51 -18.91
CA THR A 366 35.68 -37.56 -19.22
C THR A 366 36.10 -36.57 -20.29
N GLU A 367 37.16 -36.77 -21.07
CA GLU A 367 37.35 -36.14 -22.40
C GLU A 367 37.01 -37.10 -23.54
N LYS A 368 37.00 -38.42 -23.34
CA LYS A 368 36.37 -39.36 -24.30
C LYS A 368 34.89 -39.51 -24.02
N GLU A 369 34.53 -39.60 -22.75
CA GLU A 369 33.16 -39.38 -22.33
C GLU A 369 32.76 -37.93 -22.53
N ASP A 370 33.61 -36.89 -22.44
CA ASP A 370 33.24 -35.56 -22.96
C ASP A 370 33.54 -35.36 -24.44
N LEU A 371 34.16 -36.25 -25.19
CA LEU A 371 33.99 -36.23 -26.65
C LEU A 371 32.69 -36.90 -26.99
N ILE A 372 32.19 -37.87 -26.21
CA ILE A 372 30.88 -38.50 -26.40
C ILE A 372 29.77 -37.75 -25.66
N ARG A 373 30.09 -36.87 -24.71
CA ARG A 373 29.23 -35.98 -23.89
C ARG A 373 29.48 -34.54 -24.24
N GLU A 374 30.50 -34.17 -25.00
CA GLU A 374 30.47 -33.03 -25.93
C GLU A 374 29.88 -33.49 -27.24
N GLU A 375 30.02 -34.71 -27.77
CA GLU A 375 29.23 -35.12 -28.95
C GLU A 375 27.78 -35.43 -28.55
N ARG A 376 27.51 -35.93 -27.34
CA ARG A 376 26.15 -36.00 -26.76
C ARG A 376 25.75 -34.63 -26.29
N SER A 377 26.50 -33.82 -25.53
CA SER A 377 26.08 -32.44 -25.24
C SER A 377 26.20 -31.51 -26.43
N ARG A 378 26.74 -31.90 -27.58
CA ARG A 378 26.63 -31.20 -28.87
C ARG A 378 25.53 -31.81 -29.67
N ARG A 379 25.20 -33.10 -29.58
CA ARG A 379 23.95 -33.70 -30.10
C ARG A 379 22.74 -33.40 -29.24
N GLU A 380 22.93 -32.99 -28.01
CA GLU A 380 21.98 -32.69 -26.94
C GLU A 380 22.02 -31.20 -26.70
N ARG A 381 23.10 -30.44 -26.97
CA ARG A 381 22.95 -29.02 -27.35
C ARG A 381 22.42 -28.88 -28.77
N VAL A 382 22.55 -29.84 -29.68
CA VAL A 382 21.89 -29.82 -31.02
C VAL A 382 20.49 -30.44 -30.94
N ARG A 383 20.18 -31.28 -29.95
CA ARG A 383 18.83 -31.82 -29.73
C ARG A 383 18.05 -31.02 -28.71
N GLN A 384 18.70 -30.31 -27.81
CA GLN A 384 18.15 -29.28 -26.95
C GLN A 384 18.21 -27.95 -27.68
N SER A 385 19.17 -27.67 -28.58
CA SER A 385 18.92 -26.64 -29.60
C SER A 385 17.86 -27.09 -30.58
N ARG A 386 17.72 -28.35 -31.05
CA ARG A 386 16.57 -28.73 -31.88
C ARG A 386 15.26 -28.83 -31.10
N MET A 387 15.26 -29.09 -29.80
CA MET A 387 14.04 -29.08 -28.98
C MET A 387 13.70 -27.68 -28.50
N ASP A 388 14.69 -26.82 -28.20
CA ASP A 388 14.49 -25.38 -27.97
C ASP A 388 14.19 -24.67 -29.31
N THR A 389 14.76 -25.11 -30.45
CA THR A 389 14.41 -24.62 -31.79
C THR A 389 13.08 -25.22 -32.25
N ASP A 390 12.69 -26.47 -31.98
CA ASP A 390 11.35 -27.01 -32.30
C ASP A 390 10.28 -26.47 -31.32
N LEU A 391 10.64 -26.08 -30.09
CA LEU A 391 9.76 -25.35 -29.15
C LEU A 391 9.72 -23.85 -29.45
N GLU A 392 10.71 -23.28 -30.14
CA GLU A 392 10.69 -21.91 -30.69
C GLU A 392 10.22 -21.84 -32.16
N THR A 393 10.14 -22.96 -32.91
CA THR A 393 9.67 -23.01 -34.31
C THR A 393 8.36 -23.76 -34.50
N MET A 394 7.77 -24.31 -33.44
CA MET A 394 6.32 -24.54 -33.39
C MET A 394 5.56 -23.34 -32.77
N ASP A 395 6.16 -22.14 -32.83
CA ASP A 395 5.46 -20.85 -32.71
C ASP A 395 6.31 -19.70 -33.35
N LEU A 396 6.86 -19.75 -34.57
CA LEU A 396 6.36 -20.25 -35.88
C LEU A 396 7.55 -20.30 -36.86
N ASP A 397 7.99 -21.50 -37.28
CA ASP A 397 8.87 -21.81 -38.43
C ASP A 397 9.85 -20.70 -38.92
N GLN A 398 10.85 -20.29 -38.09
CA GLN A 398 12.23 -19.88 -38.50
C GLN A 398 13.07 -19.26 -37.34
N GLY A 399 14.14 -19.96 -36.93
CA GLY A 399 15.42 -19.38 -36.45
C GLY A 399 15.54 -18.90 -34.98
N GLY A 400 16.08 -19.74 -34.09
CA GLY A 400 16.44 -19.36 -32.72
C GLY A 400 17.74 -18.55 -32.63
N GLU A 401 17.62 -17.26 -32.27
CA GLU A 401 18.68 -16.45 -31.66
C GLU A 401 18.63 -16.64 -30.14
N ALA A 402 19.78 -16.81 -29.49
CA ALA A 402 19.88 -16.87 -28.03
C ALA A 402 19.24 -15.62 -27.40
N LEU A 403 18.21 -15.81 -26.57
CA LEU A 403 17.49 -14.72 -25.90
C LEU A 403 18.48 -13.76 -25.23
N ALA A 404 18.48 -12.50 -25.69
CA ALA A 404 19.30 -11.44 -25.13
C ALA A 404 19.10 -11.30 -23.61
N PRO A 405 20.14 -10.94 -22.83
CA PRO A 405 19.99 -10.74 -21.40
C PRO A 405 18.93 -9.66 -21.12
N ARG A 406 18.00 -9.96 -20.21
CA ARG A 406 16.92 -9.04 -19.83
C ARG A 406 17.51 -7.89 -19.01
N GLN A 407 17.17 -6.67 -19.38
CA GLN A 407 17.50 -5.47 -18.61
C GLN A 407 16.55 -5.36 -17.40
N VAL A 408 17.10 -5.13 -16.22
CA VAL A 408 16.32 -4.77 -15.03
C VAL A 408 15.94 -3.29 -15.14
N LEU A 409 14.65 -3.00 -15.01
CA LEU A 409 14.10 -1.64 -15.03
C LEU A 409 13.74 -1.22 -13.60
N ASP A 410 13.83 0.08 -13.34
CA ASP A 410 13.28 0.70 -12.14
C ASP A 410 11.77 0.91 -12.37
N LEU A 411 10.93 0.21 -11.60
CA LEU A 411 9.48 0.24 -11.81
C LEU A 411 8.87 1.50 -11.19
N GLU A 412 9.45 2.00 -10.10
CA GLU A 412 8.99 3.18 -9.37
C GLU A 412 9.09 4.44 -10.23
N ASP A 413 10.11 4.56 -11.08
CA ASP A 413 10.26 5.69 -12.03
C ASP A 413 9.23 5.63 -13.18
N LEU A 414 8.75 4.44 -13.53
CA LEU A 414 7.75 4.25 -14.59
C LEU A 414 6.31 4.47 -14.10
N VAL A 415 6.08 4.48 -12.79
CA VAL A 415 4.75 4.67 -12.20
C VAL A 415 4.34 6.14 -12.27
N PHE A 416 3.10 6.40 -12.68
CA PHE A 416 2.49 7.72 -12.57
C PHE A 416 2.09 7.99 -11.12
N THR A 417 2.94 8.70 -10.36
CA THR A 417 2.75 8.96 -8.92
C THR A 417 1.44 9.68 -8.57
N GLN A 418 0.89 10.45 -9.50
CA GLN A 418 -0.39 11.16 -9.35
C GLN A 418 -1.62 10.25 -9.47
N GLY A 419 -1.44 8.98 -9.86
CA GLY A 419 -2.52 8.00 -10.03
C GLY A 419 -3.65 8.54 -10.90
N SER A 420 -4.88 8.51 -10.37
CA SER A 420 -6.08 9.02 -11.05
C SER A 420 -6.03 10.51 -11.46
N HIS A 421 -5.18 11.32 -10.81
CA HIS A 421 -5.02 12.73 -11.13
C HIS A 421 -4.04 12.99 -12.28
N PHE A 422 -3.35 11.97 -12.77
CA PHE A 422 -2.41 12.11 -13.86
C PHE A 422 -3.10 12.67 -15.12
N MET A 423 -2.64 13.82 -15.59
CA MET A 423 -3.12 14.43 -16.84
C MET A 423 -2.08 14.23 -17.94
N ALA A 424 -2.28 13.21 -18.77
CA ALA A 424 -1.44 12.97 -19.94
C ALA A 424 -1.47 14.15 -20.93
N ASN A 425 -2.62 14.82 -21.05
CA ASN A 425 -2.80 15.97 -21.92
C ASN A 425 -2.24 17.26 -21.28
N LYS A 426 -1.27 17.90 -21.94
CA LYS A 426 -0.71 19.20 -21.49
C LYS A 426 -1.62 20.40 -21.77
N ARG A 427 -2.63 20.24 -22.63
CA ARG A 427 -3.57 21.30 -23.02
C ARG A 427 -5.01 20.80 -22.88
N CYS A 428 -5.91 21.70 -22.48
CA CYS A 428 -7.35 21.48 -22.43
C CYS A 428 -8.03 22.52 -23.31
N GLN A 429 -8.78 22.06 -24.32
CA GLN A 429 -9.55 22.93 -25.21
C GLN A 429 -11.00 22.97 -24.73
N LEU A 430 -11.51 24.19 -24.50
CA LEU A 430 -12.88 24.39 -24.03
C LEU A 430 -13.85 24.57 -25.20
N PRO A 431 -15.13 24.21 -25.05
CA PRO A 431 -16.17 24.43 -26.06
C PRO A 431 -16.36 25.90 -26.44
N ASP A 432 -16.87 26.15 -27.64
CA ASP A 432 -17.20 27.50 -28.10
C ASP A 432 -18.20 28.20 -27.17
N GLY A 433 -17.97 29.48 -26.92
CA GLY A 433 -18.77 30.27 -25.96
C GLY A 433 -18.30 30.16 -24.51
N SER A 434 -17.30 29.33 -24.22
CA SER A 434 -16.65 29.32 -22.91
C SER A 434 -15.89 30.63 -22.68
N PHE A 435 -15.98 31.18 -21.48
CA PHE A 435 -15.27 32.40 -21.10
C PHE A 435 -14.72 32.31 -19.68
N ARG A 436 -13.70 33.12 -19.40
CA ARG A 436 -13.00 33.17 -18.11
C ARG A 436 -13.16 34.56 -17.50
N ARG A 437 -13.56 34.61 -16.22
CA ARG A 437 -13.72 35.85 -15.44
C ARG A 437 -12.83 35.80 -14.21
N GLN A 438 -11.90 36.74 -14.11
CA GLN A 438 -11.14 36.93 -12.88
C GLN A 438 -11.95 37.73 -11.88
N ARG A 439 -12.05 37.21 -10.65
CA ARG A 439 -12.66 37.91 -9.51
C ARG A 439 -11.63 38.02 -8.39
N LYS A 440 -12.02 38.64 -7.28
CA LYS A 440 -11.09 38.88 -6.16
C LYS A 440 -10.81 37.57 -5.42
N GLY A 441 -9.63 37.01 -5.63
CA GLY A 441 -9.15 35.82 -4.90
C GLY A 441 -9.56 34.48 -5.53
N TYR A 442 -10.29 34.48 -6.63
CA TYR A 442 -10.65 33.30 -7.39
C TYR A 442 -10.93 33.64 -8.85
N GLU A 443 -10.99 32.59 -9.67
CA GLU A 443 -11.22 32.69 -11.09
C GLU A 443 -12.32 31.75 -11.53
N GLU A 444 -13.28 32.30 -12.28
CA GLU A 444 -14.40 31.54 -12.79
C GLU A 444 -14.21 31.22 -14.26
N VAL A 445 -14.36 29.95 -14.62
CA VAL A 445 -14.44 29.48 -16.00
C VAL A 445 -15.85 28.97 -16.24
N HIS A 446 -16.54 29.58 -17.18
CA HIS A 446 -17.91 29.24 -17.55
C HIS A 446 -17.87 28.47 -18.87
N VAL A 447 -18.49 27.29 -18.91
CA VAL A 447 -18.65 26.45 -20.09
C VAL A 447 -20.15 26.28 -20.34
N PRO A 448 -20.68 26.79 -21.48
CA PRO A 448 -22.11 26.79 -21.73
C PRO A 448 -22.65 25.38 -21.99
N ALA A 449 -23.95 25.20 -21.78
CA ALA A 449 -24.64 23.97 -22.13
C ALA A 449 -24.51 23.66 -23.63
N LEU A 450 -24.00 22.48 -23.96
CA LEU A 450 -23.88 22.02 -25.34
C LEU A 450 -25.27 21.79 -25.94
N LYS A 451 -25.45 22.25 -27.18
CA LYS A 451 -26.70 22.01 -27.92
C LYS A 451 -26.77 20.52 -28.29
N PRO A 452 -27.91 19.84 -28.05
CA PRO A 452 -28.09 18.47 -28.50
C PRO A 452 -27.89 18.37 -30.00
N LYS A 453 -27.16 17.34 -30.44
CA LYS A 453 -27.02 17.06 -31.87
C LYS A 453 -28.41 16.84 -32.50
N PRO A 454 -28.69 17.35 -33.70
CA PRO A 454 -29.94 17.04 -34.39
C PRO A 454 -30.03 15.53 -34.68
N PHE A 455 -31.24 15.01 -34.81
CA PHE A 455 -31.46 13.62 -35.24
C PHE A 455 -30.94 13.41 -36.66
N GLY A 456 -30.29 12.27 -36.90
CA GLY A 456 -29.96 11.85 -38.26
C GLY A 456 -31.22 11.62 -39.11
N SER A 457 -31.09 11.65 -40.43
CA SER A 457 -32.23 11.51 -41.37
C SER A 457 -33.02 10.20 -41.19
N GLU A 458 -32.39 9.13 -40.70
CA GLU A 458 -33.02 7.83 -40.44
C GLU A 458 -33.07 7.47 -38.93
N GLU A 459 -32.70 8.39 -38.05
CA GLU A 459 -32.60 8.14 -36.62
C GLU A 459 -33.93 8.46 -35.92
N GLN A 460 -34.56 7.45 -35.33
CA GLN A 460 -35.80 7.59 -34.56
C GLN A 460 -35.70 6.85 -33.24
N LEU A 461 -36.44 7.30 -32.23
CA LEU A 461 -36.55 6.60 -30.95
C LEU A 461 -37.33 5.29 -31.16
N LEU A 462 -36.77 4.19 -30.68
CA LEU A 462 -37.38 2.88 -30.86
C LEU A 462 -38.43 2.62 -29.76
N PRO A 463 -39.71 2.36 -30.10
CA PRO A 463 -40.69 1.91 -29.12
C PRO A 463 -40.35 0.50 -28.62
N VAL A 464 -40.63 0.22 -27.34
CA VAL A 464 -40.35 -1.08 -26.70
C VAL A 464 -41.07 -2.23 -27.43
N GLU A 465 -42.22 -1.97 -28.03
CA GLU A 465 -43.00 -2.93 -28.83
C GLU A 465 -42.22 -3.52 -30.03
N LYS A 466 -41.22 -2.80 -30.56
CA LYS A 466 -40.39 -3.26 -31.67
C LYS A 466 -39.20 -4.12 -31.23
N LEU A 467 -38.93 -4.21 -29.93
CA LEU A 467 -37.89 -5.10 -29.40
C LEU A 467 -38.32 -6.56 -29.54
N PRO A 468 -37.37 -7.52 -29.57
CA PRO A 468 -37.70 -8.94 -29.50
C PRO A 468 -38.61 -9.26 -28.31
N LYS A 469 -39.63 -10.09 -28.52
CA LYS A 469 -40.67 -10.37 -27.50
C LYS A 469 -40.09 -10.82 -26.15
N TYR A 470 -39.02 -11.61 -26.17
CA TYR A 470 -38.37 -12.08 -24.95
C TYR A 470 -37.75 -10.95 -24.12
N ALA A 471 -37.37 -9.82 -24.73
CA ALA A 471 -36.71 -8.71 -24.06
C ALA A 471 -37.69 -7.64 -23.54
N GLN A 472 -38.94 -7.65 -24.01
CA GLN A 472 -39.91 -6.58 -23.70
C GLN A 472 -40.28 -6.52 -22.21
N ALA A 473 -40.37 -7.66 -21.51
CA ALA A 473 -40.76 -7.69 -20.10
C ALA A 473 -39.72 -6.99 -19.18
N GLY A 474 -38.44 -6.97 -19.55
CA GLY A 474 -37.40 -6.23 -18.81
C GLY A 474 -37.53 -4.69 -18.88
N PHE A 475 -38.39 -4.18 -19.77
CA PHE A 475 -38.65 -2.76 -19.99
C PHE A 475 -40.06 -2.34 -19.57
N GLU A 476 -40.67 -3.04 -18.61
CA GLU A 476 -41.97 -2.63 -18.05
C GLU A 476 -41.91 -1.19 -17.51
N GLY A 477 -42.92 -0.39 -17.86
CA GLY A 477 -42.98 1.05 -17.53
C GLY A 477 -42.33 1.98 -18.55
N PHE A 478 -41.59 1.47 -19.54
CA PHE A 478 -40.95 2.27 -20.60
C PHE A 478 -41.77 2.24 -21.89
N LYS A 479 -42.02 3.41 -22.50
CA LYS A 479 -42.71 3.52 -23.80
C LYS A 479 -41.74 3.42 -24.97
N THR A 480 -40.62 4.12 -24.88
CA THR A 480 -39.59 4.23 -25.91
C THR A 480 -38.21 4.16 -25.29
N LEU A 481 -37.25 3.58 -26.02
CA LEU A 481 -35.83 3.66 -25.67
C LEU A 481 -35.32 5.09 -25.88
N ASN A 482 -34.28 5.46 -25.13
CA ASN A 482 -33.61 6.74 -25.35
C ASN A 482 -32.80 6.71 -26.66
N ARG A 483 -32.26 7.87 -27.07
CA ARG A 483 -31.55 8.00 -28.35
C ARG A 483 -30.34 7.08 -28.47
N ILE A 484 -29.52 7.00 -27.41
CA ILE A 484 -28.33 6.15 -27.37
C ILE A 484 -28.74 4.67 -27.45
N GLN A 485 -29.64 4.22 -26.56
CA GLN A 485 -30.20 2.87 -26.54
C GLN A 485 -30.80 2.48 -27.89
N SER A 486 -31.54 3.38 -28.55
CA SER A 486 -32.14 3.16 -29.88
C SER A 486 -31.10 3.01 -30.99
N LYS A 487 -29.88 3.52 -30.83
CA LYS A 487 -28.79 3.32 -31.78
C LYS A 487 -28.06 1.99 -31.56
N LEU A 488 -27.96 1.55 -30.30
CA LEU A 488 -27.21 0.35 -29.90
C LEU A 488 -28.05 -0.93 -29.87
N TYR A 489 -29.39 -0.87 -29.82
CA TYR A 489 -30.20 -2.07 -29.56
C TYR A 489 -29.89 -3.23 -30.52
N ARG A 490 -29.59 -2.96 -31.80
CA ARG A 490 -29.19 -4.01 -32.76
C ARG A 490 -27.89 -4.69 -32.34
N ALA A 491 -26.87 -3.91 -32.02
CA ALA A 491 -25.59 -4.45 -31.54
C ALA A 491 -25.73 -5.15 -30.17
N ALA A 492 -26.60 -4.66 -29.29
CA ALA A 492 -26.80 -5.24 -27.97
C ALA A 492 -27.63 -6.54 -27.99
N LEU A 493 -28.74 -6.57 -28.74
CA LEU A 493 -29.72 -7.67 -28.75
C LEU A 493 -29.61 -8.60 -29.96
N GLU A 494 -29.04 -8.17 -31.09
CA GLU A 494 -29.01 -8.96 -32.33
C GLU A 494 -27.62 -9.56 -32.65
N SER A 495 -26.53 -9.02 -32.07
CA SER A 495 -25.17 -9.58 -32.19
C SER A 495 -24.53 -9.98 -30.85
N ASP A 496 -23.57 -10.90 -30.91
CA ASP A 496 -22.72 -11.33 -29.78
C ASP A 496 -21.36 -10.62 -29.73
N GLU A 497 -21.17 -9.61 -30.56
CA GLU A 497 -19.94 -8.82 -30.59
C GLU A 497 -19.70 -8.15 -29.22
N ASN A 498 -18.43 -8.05 -28.83
CA ASN A 498 -18.00 -7.26 -27.68
C ASN A 498 -18.35 -5.79 -27.94
N LEU A 499 -18.80 -5.08 -26.90
CA LEU A 499 -19.23 -3.69 -27.03
C LEU A 499 -18.42 -2.77 -26.13
N LEU A 500 -18.08 -1.60 -26.64
CA LEU A 500 -17.63 -0.47 -25.83
C LEU A 500 -18.55 0.73 -26.08
N LEU A 501 -19.28 1.13 -25.04
CA LEU A 501 -20.14 2.31 -25.05
C LEU A 501 -19.47 3.43 -24.26
N CYS A 502 -19.00 4.46 -24.97
CA CYS A 502 -18.54 5.72 -24.38
C CYS A 502 -19.68 6.74 -24.46
N ALA A 503 -20.34 7.02 -23.34
CA ALA A 503 -21.45 7.97 -23.27
C ALA A 503 -21.42 8.79 -21.98
N PRO A 504 -21.97 10.03 -21.98
CA PRO A 504 -22.02 10.86 -20.79
C PRO A 504 -22.81 10.18 -19.65
N THR A 505 -22.46 10.45 -18.39
CA THR A 505 -23.24 9.90 -17.26
C THR A 505 -24.67 10.44 -17.26
N GLY A 506 -25.60 9.57 -16.89
CA GLY A 506 -27.05 9.81 -17.00
C GLY A 506 -27.62 9.52 -18.38
N ALA A 507 -26.82 9.14 -19.38
CA ALA A 507 -27.34 8.82 -20.71
C ALA A 507 -27.96 7.40 -20.83
N GLY A 508 -28.22 6.73 -19.71
CA GLY A 508 -28.91 5.43 -19.67
C GLY A 508 -28.07 4.22 -20.08
N LYS A 509 -26.77 4.19 -19.73
CA LYS A 509 -25.84 3.08 -20.00
C LYS A 509 -26.29 1.76 -19.39
N THR A 510 -26.92 1.80 -18.21
CA THR A 510 -27.44 0.63 -17.49
C THR A 510 -28.49 -0.15 -18.28
N ASN A 511 -29.36 0.55 -19.03
CA ASN A 511 -30.33 -0.13 -19.89
C ASN A 511 -29.67 -0.80 -21.10
N VAL A 512 -28.51 -0.30 -21.55
CA VAL A 512 -27.72 -0.99 -22.58
C VAL A 512 -27.11 -2.27 -22.02
N ALA A 513 -26.61 -2.25 -20.79
CA ALA A 513 -26.20 -3.46 -20.08
C ALA A 513 -27.35 -4.46 -19.98
N LEU A 514 -28.54 -4.00 -19.58
CA LEU A 514 -29.74 -4.82 -19.48
C LEU A 514 -30.11 -5.46 -20.83
N MET A 515 -29.99 -4.74 -21.95
CA MET A 515 -30.20 -5.32 -23.28
C MET A 515 -29.22 -6.48 -23.56
N CYS A 516 -27.94 -6.31 -23.24
CA CYS A 516 -26.95 -7.39 -23.39
C CYS A 516 -27.26 -8.58 -22.48
N MET A 517 -27.70 -8.33 -21.24
CA MET A 517 -28.14 -9.39 -20.32
C MET A 517 -29.34 -10.14 -20.87
N LEU A 518 -30.36 -9.42 -21.36
CA LEU A 518 -31.57 -10.00 -21.93
C LEU A 518 -31.27 -10.84 -23.16
N ARG A 519 -30.29 -10.44 -23.99
CA ARG A 519 -29.83 -11.28 -25.11
C ARG A 519 -29.30 -12.61 -24.61
N GLU A 520 -28.45 -12.60 -23.59
CA GLU A 520 -27.87 -13.83 -23.05
C GLU A 520 -28.96 -14.72 -22.43
N ILE A 521 -29.84 -14.14 -21.62
CA ILE A 521 -31.03 -14.82 -21.08
C ILE A 521 -31.88 -15.42 -22.20
N GLY A 522 -32.04 -14.68 -23.30
CA GLY A 522 -32.80 -15.07 -24.48
C GLY A 522 -32.28 -16.34 -25.18
N LYS A 523 -31.00 -16.68 -25.02
CA LYS A 523 -30.39 -17.90 -25.59
C LYS A 523 -30.81 -19.17 -24.85
N HIS A 524 -31.22 -19.05 -23.59
CA HIS A 524 -31.56 -20.16 -22.70
C HIS A 524 -33.07 -20.31 -22.47
N ILE A 525 -33.89 -19.78 -23.38
CA ILE A 525 -35.35 -19.93 -23.32
C ILE A 525 -35.75 -21.27 -23.93
N ASN A 526 -36.38 -22.12 -23.14
CA ASN A 526 -36.94 -23.39 -23.55
C ASN A 526 -38.22 -23.18 -24.39
N MET A 527 -38.62 -24.22 -25.14
CA MET A 527 -39.84 -24.19 -25.96
C MET A 527 -41.14 -24.00 -25.15
N ASP A 528 -41.12 -24.32 -23.86
CA ASP A 528 -42.24 -24.13 -22.92
C ASP A 528 -42.29 -22.70 -22.32
N GLY A 529 -41.32 -21.84 -22.67
CA GLY A 529 -41.21 -20.46 -22.18
C GLY A 529 -40.47 -20.32 -20.85
N THR A 530 -39.95 -21.41 -20.27
CA THR A 530 -39.10 -21.37 -19.08
C THR A 530 -37.65 -21.04 -19.45
N ILE A 531 -36.88 -20.48 -18.51
CA ILE A 531 -35.46 -20.16 -18.71
C ILE A 531 -34.61 -21.22 -18.04
N ASN A 532 -33.62 -21.78 -18.75
CA ASN A 532 -32.67 -22.70 -18.14
C ASN A 532 -31.60 -21.92 -17.36
N VAL A 533 -31.86 -21.72 -16.06
CA VAL A 533 -31.06 -20.86 -15.18
C VAL A 533 -29.71 -21.44 -14.76
N ASP A 534 -29.45 -22.71 -15.03
CA ASP A 534 -28.21 -23.39 -14.63
C ASP A 534 -27.12 -23.36 -15.72
N ASP A 535 -27.48 -23.00 -16.96
CA ASP A 535 -26.58 -23.05 -18.13
C ASP A 535 -25.67 -21.82 -18.25
N PHE A 536 -26.00 -20.71 -17.58
CA PHE A 536 -25.30 -19.44 -17.76
C PHE A 536 -25.17 -18.64 -16.47
N LYS A 537 -24.13 -17.81 -16.44
CA LYS A 537 -23.93 -16.77 -15.44
C LYS A 537 -23.50 -15.46 -16.11
N ILE A 538 -23.94 -14.36 -15.52
CA ILE A 538 -23.63 -13.00 -15.95
C ILE A 538 -22.94 -12.28 -14.80
N ILE A 539 -21.80 -11.68 -15.09
CA ILE A 539 -21.05 -10.90 -14.10
C ILE A 539 -21.21 -9.42 -14.42
N TYR A 540 -21.75 -8.65 -13.47
CA TYR A 540 -21.79 -7.19 -13.54
C TYR A 540 -20.77 -6.61 -12.57
N ILE A 541 -19.71 -6.04 -13.11
CA ILE A 541 -18.64 -5.43 -12.34
C ILE A 541 -18.94 -3.94 -12.26
N ALA A 542 -19.18 -3.47 -11.04
CA ALA A 542 -19.41 -2.07 -10.76
C ALA A 542 -18.28 -1.52 -9.87
N PRO A 543 -17.82 -0.28 -10.10
CA PRO A 543 -16.72 0.34 -9.35
C PRO A 543 -16.90 0.38 -7.82
N MET A 544 -18.15 0.44 -7.34
CA MET A 544 -18.50 0.90 -5.99
C MET A 544 -19.54 0.01 -5.36
N ARG A 545 -19.43 -0.19 -4.04
CA ARG A 545 -20.34 -1.04 -3.27
C ARG A 545 -21.78 -0.51 -3.24
N SER A 546 -21.96 0.79 -3.07
CA SER A 546 -23.29 1.43 -3.10
C SER A 546 -23.98 1.22 -4.45
N LEU A 547 -23.23 1.35 -5.55
CA LEU A 547 -23.73 1.09 -6.89
C LEU A 547 -24.10 -0.39 -7.06
N VAL A 548 -23.30 -1.32 -6.52
CA VAL A 548 -23.62 -2.76 -6.53
C VAL A 548 -24.98 -3.01 -5.88
N GLN A 549 -25.20 -2.49 -4.66
CA GLN A 549 -26.46 -2.69 -3.92
C GLN A 549 -27.68 -2.14 -4.66
N GLU A 550 -27.53 -0.95 -5.24
CA GLU A 550 -28.58 -0.34 -6.06
C GLU A 550 -28.88 -1.19 -7.30
N MET A 551 -27.84 -1.62 -8.02
CA MET A 551 -27.98 -2.44 -9.23
C MET A 551 -28.62 -3.78 -8.94
N VAL A 552 -28.32 -4.42 -7.79
CA VAL A 552 -29.00 -5.64 -7.35
C VAL A 552 -30.50 -5.39 -7.16
N GLY A 553 -30.88 -4.30 -6.49
CA GLY A 553 -32.29 -3.93 -6.32
C GLY A 553 -32.99 -3.60 -7.64
N SER A 554 -32.31 -2.90 -8.55
CA SER A 554 -32.84 -2.51 -9.85
C SER A 554 -33.02 -3.70 -10.80
N PHE A 555 -31.96 -4.48 -11.00
CA PHE A 555 -32.00 -5.69 -11.83
C PHE A 555 -32.91 -6.76 -11.23
N GLY A 556 -32.92 -6.91 -9.91
CA GLY A 556 -33.83 -7.83 -9.23
C GLY A 556 -35.30 -7.50 -9.52
N LYS A 557 -35.70 -6.23 -9.50
CA LYS A 557 -37.06 -5.81 -9.86
C LYS A 557 -37.36 -6.03 -11.35
N ARG A 558 -36.43 -5.63 -12.24
CA ARG A 558 -36.62 -5.72 -13.70
C ARG A 558 -36.62 -7.14 -14.25
N LEU A 559 -35.88 -8.04 -13.60
CA LEU A 559 -35.72 -9.43 -14.04
C LEU A 559 -36.57 -10.43 -13.25
N ALA A 560 -37.36 -9.95 -12.28
CA ALA A 560 -38.27 -10.78 -11.49
C ALA A 560 -39.25 -11.57 -12.36
N THR A 561 -39.72 -10.98 -13.47
CA THR A 561 -40.64 -11.63 -14.42
C THR A 561 -40.04 -12.85 -15.11
N TYR A 562 -38.70 -12.95 -15.14
CA TYR A 562 -37.96 -14.04 -15.76
C TYR A 562 -37.54 -15.13 -14.75
N GLY A 563 -37.86 -14.96 -13.46
CA GLY A 563 -37.42 -15.90 -12.41
C GLY A 563 -35.91 -15.91 -12.18
N ILE A 564 -35.20 -14.84 -12.57
CA ILE A 564 -33.75 -14.72 -12.45
C ILE A 564 -33.37 -14.19 -11.08
N THR A 565 -32.40 -14.86 -10.45
CA THR A 565 -31.85 -14.44 -9.16
C THR A 565 -30.64 -13.55 -9.38
N VAL A 566 -30.70 -12.35 -8.78
CA VAL A 566 -29.62 -11.35 -8.79
C VAL A 566 -29.12 -11.19 -7.36
N ALA A 567 -27.81 -11.32 -7.15
CA ALA A 567 -27.21 -11.18 -5.82
C ALA A 567 -25.94 -10.33 -5.83
N GLU A 568 -25.67 -9.72 -4.68
CA GLU A 568 -24.46 -8.96 -4.40
C GLU A 568 -23.33 -9.91 -4.00
N LEU A 569 -22.12 -9.65 -4.50
CA LEU A 569 -20.90 -10.29 -4.03
C LEU A 569 -19.87 -9.23 -3.67
N THR A 570 -19.78 -8.87 -2.39
CA THR A 570 -18.86 -7.83 -1.88
C THR A 570 -18.00 -8.35 -0.73
N GLY A 571 -17.16 -7.48 -0.16
CA GLY A 571 -16.24 -7.85 0.92
C GLY A 571 -16.93 -8.40 2.17
N ASP A 572 -18.09 -7.83 2.52
CA ASP A 572 -18.80 -8.11 3.77
C ASP A 572 -19.88 -9.21 3.59
N HIS A 573 -20.38 -9.38 2.36
CA HIS A 573 -21.32 -10.42 1.99
C HIS A 573 -20.63 -11.47 1.11
N GLN A 574 -20.16 -12.55 1.73
CA GLN A 574 -19.63 -13.71 1.03
C GLN A 574 -20.77 -14.70 0.82
N LEU A 575 -21.22 -14.85 -0.42
CA LEU A 575 -22.18 -15.89 -0.77
C LEU A 575 -21.56 -17.26 -0.53
N CYS A 576 -22.35 -18.17 0.03
CA CYS A 576 -22.00 -19.58 0.07
C CYS A 576 -21.92 -20.13 -1.36
N LYS A 577 -21.14 -21.19 -1.55
CA LYS A 577 -20.99 -21.84 -2.86
C LYS A 577 -22.35 -22.25 -3.47
N GLU A 578 -23.30 -22.66 -2.62
CA GLU A 578 -24.67 -23.00 -3.00
C GLU A 578 -25.47 -21.78 -3.49
N GLU A 579 -25.32 -20.63 -2.82
CA GLU A 579 -25.97 -19.38 -3.21
C GLU A 579 -25.41 -18.84 -4.53
N ILE A 580 -24.09 -18.97 -4.75
CA ILE A 580 -23.44 -18.62 -6.03
C ILE A 580 -23.96 -19.54 -7.14
N SER A 581 -24.16 -20.84 -6.88
CA SER A 581 -24.74 -21.73 -7.89
C SER A 581 -26.17 -21.33 -8.25
N ALA A 582 -27.00 -20.97 -7.26
CA ALA A 582 -28.39 -20.56 -7.46
C ALA A 582 -28.56 -19.17 -8.10
N THR A 583 -27.52 -18.33 -8.07
CA THR A 583 -27.54 -16.97 -8.62
C THR A 583 -27.05 -16.93 -10.06
N GLN A 584 -27.81 -16.31 -10.97
CA GLN A 584 -27.43 -16.17 -12.38
C GLN A 584 -26.68 -14.86 -12.62
N ILE A 585 -27.13 -13.76 -12.01
CA ILE A 585 -26.50 -12.45 -12.18
C ILE A 585 -25.80 -12.07 -10.88
N ILE A 586 -24.48 -12.00 -10.96
CA ILE A 586 -23.63 -11.64 -9.83
C ILE A 586 -23.16 -10.20 -10.04
N VAL A 587 -23.53 -9.33 -9.11
CA VAL A 587 -23.11 -7.92 -9.12
C VAL A 587 -22.01 -7.76 -8.07
N CYS A 588 -20.82 -7.32 -8.49
CA CYS A 588 -19.63 -7.31 -7.63
C CYS A 588 -18.68 -6.15 -7.95
N THR A 589 -17.69 -5.94 -7.08
CA THR A 589 -16.59 -4.99 -7.35
C THR A 589 -15.44 -5.67 -8.09
N PRO A 590 -14.59 -4.93 -8.84
CA PRO A 590 -13.45 -5.49 -9.55
C PRO A 590 -12.53 -6.33 -8.64
N GLU A 591 -12.22 -5.84 -7.44
CA GLU A 591 -11.32 -6.51 -6.50
C GLU A 591 -11.91 -7.83 -6.03
N LYS A 592 -13.22 -7.86 -5.77
CA LYS A 592 -13.88 -9.06 -5.29
C LYS A 592 -13.86 -10.14 -6.36
N TRP A 593 -14.17 -9.78 -7.61
CA TRP A 593 -14.10 -10.71 -8.72
C TRP A 593 -12.67 -11.16 -9.03
N ASP A 594 -11.67 -10.29 -8.88
CA ASP A 594 -10.25 -10.65 -9.06
C ASP A 594 -9.79 -11.64 -7.99
N ILE A 595 -10.12 -11.42 -6.71
CA ILE A 595 -9.79 -12.34 -5.61
C ILE A 595 -10.42 -13.72 -5.85
N ILE A 596 -11.67 -13.75 -6.29
CA ILE A 596 -12.41 -14.98 -6.58
C ILE A 596 -11.72 -15.78 -7.70
N THR A 597 -11.44 -15.12 -8.82
CA THR A 597 -10.85 -15.76 -9.99
C THR A 597 -9.39 -16.18 -9.76
N ARG A 598 -8.68 -15.57 -8.80
CA ARG A 598 -7.35 -16.01 -8.34
C ARG A 598 -7.39 -17.25 -7.44
N LYS A 599 -8.38 -17.39 -6.55
CA LYS A 599 -8.43 -18.48 -5.55
C LYS A 599 -8.71 -19.88 -6.13
N GLY A 600 -9.03 -20.00 -7.41
CA GLY A 600 -9.03 -21.27 -8.17
C GLY A 600 -10.12 -22.29 -7.82
N GLY A 601 -10.75 -22.21 -6.63
CA GLY A 601 -11.85 -23.10 -6.22
C GLY A 601 -13.15 -22.93 -7.00
N GLU A 602 -13.29 -21.80 -7.71
CA GLU A 602 -14.51 -21.41 -8.45
C GLU A 602 -14.41 -21.62 -9.97
N ARG A 603 -13.40 -22.38 -10.45
CA ARG A 603 -13.26 -22.72 -11.89
C ARG A 603 -14.50 -23.37 -12.51
N THR A 604 -15.31 -24.05 -11.70
CA THR A 604 -16.58 -24.65 -12.14
C THR A 604 -17.61 -23.60 -12.55
N TYR A 605 -17.62 -22.42 -11.92
CA TYR A 605 -18.58 -21.35 -12.22
C TYR A 605 -18.08 -20.43 -13.32
N THR A 606 -16.76 -20.24 -13.45
CA THR A 606 -16.18 -19.39 -14.49
C THR A 606 -16.44 -19.92 -15.90
N GLN A 607 -16.65 -21.24 -16.07
CA GLN A 607 -17.04 -21.85 -17.35
C GLN A 607 -18.48 -21.53 -17.76
N LEU A 608 -19.36 -21.28 -16.79
CA LEU A 608 -20.75 -20.90 -17.04
C LEU A 608 -20.89 -19.40 -17.35
N VAL A 609 -19.83 -18.60 -17.12
CA VAL A 609 -19.89 -17.16 -17.40
C VAL A 609 -19.89 -16.94 -18.90
N ARG A 610 -20.97 -16.35 -19.42
CA ARG A 610 -21.12 -16.02 -20.86
C ARG A 610 -21.07 -14.54 -21.14
N LEU A 611 -21.29 -13.70 -20.12
CA LEU A 611 -21.31 -12.25 -20.24
C LEU A 611 -20.61 -11.60 -19.03
N ILE A 612 -19.69 -10.69 -19.31
CA ILE A 612 -19.08 -9.80 -18.31
C ILE A 612 -19.36 -8.36 -18.72
N VAL A 613 -20.03 -7.62 -17.84
CA VAL A 613 -20.27 -6.18 -17.99
C VAL A 613 -19.29 -5.45 -17.06
N LEU A 614 -18.49 -4.57 -17.65
CA LEU A 614 -17.55 -3.69 -16.98
C LEU A 614 -18.14 -2.29 -16.95
N ASP A 615 -18.84 -1.97 -15.87
CA ASP A 615 -19.40 -0.65 -15.68
C ASP A 615 -18.31 0.35 -15.27
N GLU A 616 -18.40 1.57 -15.79
CA GLU A 616 -17.42 2.65 -15.59
C GLU A 616 -15.95 2.21 -15.85
N ILE A 617 -15.70 1.53 -16.99
CA ILE A 617 -14.39 0.96 -17.35
C ILE A 617 -13.24 1.99 -17.44
N HIS A 618 -13.55 3.27 -17.54
CA HIS A 618 -12.55 4.34 -17.40
C HIS A 618 -11.84 4.33 -16.05
N LEU A 619 -12.29 3.51 -15.11
CA LEU A 619 -11.55 3.16 -13.90
C LEU A 619 -10.14 2.63 -14.18
N LEU A 620 -9.84 2.21 -15.41
CA LEU A 620 -8.47 1.94 -15.89
C LEU A 620 -7.49 3.08 -15.60
N HIS A 621 -7.95 4.34 -15.54
CA HIS A 621 -7.10 5.50 -15.23
C HIS A 621 -6.87 5.71 -13.72
N ASP A 622 -7.51 4.92 -12.86
CA ASP A 622 -7.37 4.98 -11.40
C ASP A 622 -6.30 3.99 -10.92
N ASP A 623 -5.86 4.10 -9.67
CA ASP A 623 -4.91 3.13 -9.08
C ASP A 623 -5.52 1.74 -8.92
N ARG A 624 -6.85 1.64 -8.99
CA ARG A 624 -7.60 0.37 -9.09
C ARG A 624 -7.67 -0.17 -10.53
N GLY A 625 -7.22 0.58 -11.53
CA GLY A 625 -7.15 0.18 -12.95
C GLY A 625 -6.45 -1.15 -13.21
N PRO A 626 -5.29 -1.45 -12.59
CA PRO A 626 -4.60 -2.73 -12.75
C PRO A 626 -5.45 -3.95 -12.38
N VAL A 627 -6.45 -3.80 -11.51
CA VAL A 627 -7.39 -4.88 -11.17
C VAL A 627 -8.29 -5.22 -12.35
N LEU A 628 -8.81 -4.21 -13.06
CA LEU A 628 -9.58 -4.40 -14.28
C LEU A 628 -8.72 -4.97 -15.40
N GLU A 629 -7.48 -4.49 -15.55
CA GLU A 629 -6.52 -5.06 -16.51
C GLU A 629 -6.28 -6.54 -16.26
N ALA A 630 -6.02 -6.93 -15.01
CA ALA A 630 -5.83 -8.32 -14.63
C ALA A 630 -7.07 -9.18 -14.93
N LEU A 631 -8.28 -8.66 -14.69
CA LEU A 631 -9.53 -9.37 -14.95
C LEU A 631 -9.77 -9.60 -16.44
N VAL A 632 -9.65 -8.56 -17.25
CA VAL A 632 -9.87 -8.62 -18.70
C VAL A 632 -8.79 -9.46 -19.37
N ALA A 633 -7.51 -9.26 -19.02
CA ALA A 633 -6.42 -10.05 -19.55
C ALA A 633 -6.59 -11.55 -19.23
N ARG A 634 -7.05 -11.87 -18.02
CA ARG A 634 -7.36 -13.25 -17.62
C ARG A 634 -8.57 -13.81 -18.37
N ALA A 635 -9.63 -13.03 -18.54
CA ALA A 635 -10.81 -13.44 -19.28
C ALA A 635 -10.46 -13.73 -20.76
N ILE A 636 -9.80 -12.79 -21.45
CA ILE A 636 -9.39 -12.95 -22.85
C ILE A 636 -8.44 -14.13 -23.01
N ARG A 637 -7.42 -14.24 -22.15
CA ARG A 637 -6.49 -15.38 -22.21
C ARG A 637 -7.19 -16.72 -21.99
N ASN A 638 -8.18 -16.76 -21.12
CA ASN A 638 -8.99 -17.96 -20.91
C ASN A 638 -9.87 -18.27 -22.13
N ILE A 639 -10.47 -17.26 -22.78
CA ILE A 639 -11.21 -17.44 -24.04
C ILE A 639 -10.31 -18.09 -25.09
N GLU A 640 -9.11 -17.57 -25.29
CA GLU A 640 -8.15 -18.12 -26.26
C GLU A 640 -7.73 -19.56 -25.92
N MET A 641 -7.54 -19.88 -24.63
CA MET A 641 -7.13 -21.22 -24.20
C MET A 641 -8.27 -22.26 -24.23
N THR A 642 -9.49 -21.85 -23.90
CA THR A 642 -10.64 -22.76 -23.76
C THR A 642 -11.52 -22.82 -24.99
N GLN A 643 -11.38 -21.83 -25.90
CA GLN A 643 -12.25 -21.64 -27.07
C GLN A 643 -13.73 -21.50 -26.70
N GLU A 644 -14.02 -21.10 -25.47
CA GLU A 644 -15.34 -20.71 -25.02
C GLU A 644 -15.42 -19.19 -24.95
N ASP A 645 -16.20 -18.61 -25.86
CA ASP A 645 -16.35 -17.17 -25.95
C ASP A 645 -17.14 -16.60 -24.78
N VAL A 646 -16.63 -15.52 -24.22
CA VAL A 646 -17.30 -14.71 -23.20
C VAL A 646 -17.48 -13.31 -23.77
N ARG A 647 -18.72 -12.83 -23.80
CA ARG A 647 -19.03 -11.49 -24.30
C ARG A 647 -18.59 -10.43 -23.29
N LEU A 648 -17.80 -9.46 -23.72
CA LEU A 648 -17.31 -8.35 -22.91
C LEU A 648 -18.04 -7.05 -23.29
N ILE A 649 -18.64 -6.39 -22.29
CA ILE A 649 -19.35 -5.12 -22.46
C ILE A 649 -18.68 -4.07 -21.58
N GLY A 650 -17.96 -3.13 -22.19
CA GLY A 650 -17.41 -1.96 -21.51
C GLY A 650 -18.39 -0.79 -21.55
N LEU A 651 -18.77 -0.26 -20.38
CA LEU A 651 -19.48 0.99 -20.27
C LEU A 651 -18.51 2.03 -19.76
N SER A 652 -18.30 3.08 -20.53
CA SER A 652 -17.35 4.13 -20.21
C SER A 652 -18.01 5.49 -20.28
N ALA A 653 -17.32 6.45 -19.69
CA ALA A 653 -17.61 7.83 -19.92
C ALA A 653 -16.83 8.33 -21.13
N THR A 654 -17.08 9.57 -21.54
CA THR A 654 -16.49 10.15 -22.74
C THR A 654 -15.07 10.63 -22.46
N LEU A 655 -14.11 9.70 -22.49
CA LEU A 655 -12.69 9.99 -22.30
C LEU A 655 -11.88 9.77 -23.58
N PRO A 656 -10.71 10.44 -23.70
CA PRO A 656 -9.73 10.11 -24.74
C PRO A 656 -9.26 8.65 -24.61
N ASN A 657 -8.59 8.14 -25.65
CA ASN A 657 -8.05 6.77 -25.71
C ASN A 657 -9.12 5.67 -25.67
N TYR A 658 -10.37 5.99 -26.02
CA TYR A 658 -11.44 4.98 -26.08
C TYR A 658 -11.18 3.89 -27.13
N GLU A 659 -10.42 4.18 -28.19
CA GLU A 659 -10.01 3.19 -29.20
C GLU A 659 -9.00 2.18 -28.64
N ASP A 660 -8.13 2.62 -27.73
CA ASP A 660 -7.19 1.75 -27.03
C ASP A 660 -7.94 0.82 -26.06
N VAL A 661 -8.95 1.35 -25.36
CA VAL A 661 -9.85 0.55 -24.52
C VAL A 661 -10.65 -0.46 -25.36
N ALA A 662 -11.08 -0.07 -26.57
CA ALA A 662 -11.75 -0.97 -27.51
C ALA A 662 -10.83 -2.13 -27.90
N THR A 663 -9.57 -1.81 -28.22
CA THR A 663 -8.53 -2.80 -28.57
C THR A 663 -8.26 -3.74 -27.38
N PHE A 664 -8.13 -3.19 -26.18
CA PHE A 664 -7.95 -3.93 -24.92
C PHE A 664 -9.10 -4.92 -24.65
N LEU A 665 -10.34 -4.55 -24.97
CA LEU A 665 -11.52 -5.42 -24.84
C LEU A 665 -11.77 -6.34 -26.05
N ARG A 666 -10.91 -6.31 -27.07
CA ARG A 666 -11.13 -7.02 -28.35
C ARG A 666 -12.47 -6.64 -29.02
N VAL A 667 -12.84 -5.36 -28.95
CA VAL A 667 -14.03 -4.81 -29.60
C VAL A 667 -13.68 -4.43 -31.04
N ASP A 668 -14.47 -4.91 -32.00
CA ASP A 668 -14.37 -4.47 -33.40
C ASP A 668 -14.81 -3.00 -33.51
N PRO A 669 -13.91 -2.06 -33.91
CA PRO A 669 -14.24 -0.64 -34.01
C PRO A 669 -15.40 -0.35 -34.98
N ALA A 670 -15.65 -1.21 -35.96
CA ALA A 670 -16.70 -0.98 -36.96
C ALA A 670 -18.11 -1.38 -36.45
N LYS A 671 -18.19 -2.36 -35.54
CA LYS A 671 -19.48 -2.96 -35.11
C LYS A 671 -19.80 -2.72 -33.65
N GLY A 672 -18.78 -2.75 -32.79
CA GLY A 672 -18.94 -2.79 -31.33
C GLY A 672 -18.51 -1.52 -30.61
N LEU A 673 -17.82 -0.59 -31.28
CA LEU A 673 -17.38 0.67 -30.70
C LEU A 673 -18.41 1.79 -30.91
N PHE A 674 -18.89 2.36 -29.82
CA PHE A 674 -19.86 3.45 -29.87
C PHE A 674 -19.42 4.61 -28.99
N TYR A 675 -19.12 5.74 -29.64
CA TYR A 675 -18.74 6.98 -28.97
C TYR A 675 -19.82 8.06 -29.14
N PHE A 676 -20.30 8.58 -28.02
CA PHE A 676 -21.25 9.69 -27.95
C PHE A 676 -20.64 10.79 -27.11
N ASP A 677 -20.43 11.98 -27.68
CA ASP A 677 -19.90 13.12 -26.93
C ASP A 677 -20.92 13.70 -25.92
N ASN A 678 -20.48 14.71 -25.17
CA ASN A 678 -21.30 15.40 -24.17
C ASN A 678 -22.58 16.07 -24.73
N SER A 679 -22.73 16.19 -26.06
CA SER A 679 -23.98 16.71 -26.65
C SER A 679 -25.15 15.71 -26.58
N PHE A 680 -24.88 14.43 -26.30
CA PHE A 680 -25.91 13.40 -26.13
C PHE A 680 -26.43 13.29 -24.69
N ARG A 681 -26.00 14.18 -23.79
CA ARG A 681 -26.53 14.21 -22.42
C ARG A 681 -28.03 14.56 -22.46
N PRO A 682 -28.91 13.82 -21.77
CA PRO A 682 -30.35 14.03 -21.85
C PRO A 682 -30.78 15.41 -21.32
N VAL A 683 -30.15 15.88 -20.24
CA VAL A 683 -30.20 17.29 -19.82
C VAL A 683 -28.85 17.94 -20.11
N PRO A 684 -28.79 18.90 -21.05
CA PRO A 684 -27.61 19.71 -21.28
C PRO A 684 -27.13 20.38 -19.99
N LEU A 685 -25.82 20.37 -19.76
CA LEU A 685 -25.22 20.89 -18.53
C LEU A 685 -24.41 22.14 -18.81
N GLU A 686 -24.76 23.24 -18.14
CA GLU A 686 -23.88 24.39 -17.99
C GLU A 686 -22.90 24.13 -16.83
N GLN A 687 -21.62 24.40 -17.05
CA GLN A 687 -20.57 24.09 -16.08
C GLN A 687 -19.85 25.37 -15.67
N THR A 688 -19.72 25.59 -14.37
CA THR A 688 -18.94 26.69 -13.80
C THR A 688 -17.83 26.13 -12.93
N TYR A 689 -16.58 26.43 -13.26
CA TYR A 689 -15.42 26.07 -12.45
C TYR A 689 -14.94 27.31 -11.70
N VAL A 690 -14.77 27.19 -10.39
CA VAL A 690 -14.24 28.27 -9.55
C VAL A 690 -12.89 27.84 -8.97
N GLY A 691 -11.80 28.35 -9.55
CA GLY A 691 -10.44 28.11 -9.09
C GLY A 691 -10.01 29.18 -8.10
N ILE A 692 -9.86 28.83 -6.82
CA ILE A 692 -9.41 29.78 -5.79
C ILE A 692 -7.90 30.00 -5.94
N THR A 693 -7.50 31.25 -6.19
CA THR A 693 -6.10 31.63 -6.44
C THR A 693 -5.34 31.98 -5.15
N GLU A 694 -6.08 32.19 -4.05
CA GLU A 694 -5.50 32.50 -2.75
C GLU A 694 -4.71 31.31 -2.18
N LYS A 695 -3.46 31.59 -1.79
CA LYS A 695 -2.52 30.57 -1.30
C LYS A 695 -2.78 30.25 0.17
N LYS A 696 -3.15 31.26 0.97
CA LYS A 696 -3.42 31.09 2.40
C LYS A 696 -4.64 30.19 2.61
N ALA A 697 -4.43 29.08 3.29
CA ALA A 697 -5.42 28.02 3.44
C ALA A 697 -6.72 28.46 4.13
N ILE A 698 -6.63 29.27 5.20
CA ILE A 698 -7.79 29.82 5.91
C ILE A 698 -8.59 30.83 5.06
N LYS A 699 -7.92 31.72 4.33
CA LYS A 699 -8.60 32.66 3.42
C LYS A 699 -9.26 31.93 2.26
N ARG A 700 -8.61 30.90 1.72
CA ARG A 700 -9.19 30.01 0.71
C ARG A 700 -10.48 29.37 1.21
N PHE A 701 -10.52 28.90 2.46
CA PHE A 701 -11.72 28.35 3.08
C PHE A 701 -12.85 29.39 3.26
N GLN A 702 -12.52 30.63 3.63
CA GLN A 702 -13.52 31.71 3.73
C GLN A 702 -14.09 32.08 2.36
N ILE A 703 -13.23 32.30 1.37
CA ILE A 703 -13.61 32.59 -0.03
C ILE A 703 -14.49 31.47 -0.57
N MET A 704 -14.17 30.22 -0.27
CA MET A 704 -14.97 29.06 -0.64
C MET A 704 -16.40 29.15 -0.09
N ASN A 705 -16.60 29.45 1.19
CA ASN A 705 -17.94 29.62 1.77
C ASN A 705 -18.70 30.81 1.17
N GLU A 706 -18.01 31.92 0.88
CA GLU A 706 -18.61 33.07 0.20
C GLU A 706 -19.09 32.72 -1.22
N ILE A 707 -18.29 31.97 -1.98
CA ILE A 707 -18.65 31.48 -3.32
C ILE A 707 -19.87 30.55 -3.23
N VAL A 708 -19.87 29.60 -2.28
CA VAL A 708 -21.01 28.68 -2.07
C VAL A 708 -22.29 29.50 -1.86
N TYR A 709 -22.24 30.49 -0.98
CA TYR A 709 -23.37 31.36 -0.69
C TYR A 709 -23.84 32.13 -1.93
N GLU A 710 -22.92 32.78 -2.66
CA GLU A 710 -23.26 33.53 -3.88
C GLU A 710 -23.94 32.63 -4.92
N LYS A 711 -23.40 31.44 -5.15
CA LYS A 711 -23.93 30.48 -6.12
C LYS A 711 -25.28 29.90 -5.71
N ILE A 712 -25.52 29.69 -4.43
CA ILE A 712 -26.85 29.29 -3.92
C ILE A 712 -27.86 30.43 -4.12
N MET A 713 -27.47 31.68 -3.87
CA MET A 713 -28.35 32.84 -4.03
C MET A 713 -28.77 33.08 -5.49
N GLU A 714 -27.92 32.77 -6.48
CA GLU A 714 -28.26 32.86 -7.91
C GLU A 714 -29.50 31.99 -8.27
N HIS A 715 -29.66 30.86 -7.55
CA HIS A 715 -30.67 29.83 -7.79
C HIS A 715 -31.79 29.80 -6.76
N ALA A 716 -31.69 30.59 -5.68
CA ALA A 716 -32.67 30.64 -4.62
C ALA A 716 -34.08 30.95 -5.16
N GLY A 717 -35.05 30.10 -4.80
CA GLY A 717 -36.45 30.23 -5.20
C GLY A 717 -36.77 29.88 -6.66
N LYS A 718 -35.76 29.51 -7.46
CA LYS A 718 -35.92 29.09 -8.87
C LYS A 718 -35.73 27.58 -9.02
N ASN A 719 -34.58 27.07 -8.56
CA ASN A 719 -34.17 25.68 -8.74
C ASN A 719 -33.67 25.09 -7.42
N GLN A 720 -33.74 23.76 -7.31
CA GLN A 720 -33.15 23.04 -6.19
C GLN A 720 -31.62 22.97 -6.38
N VAL A 721 -30.89 23.06 -5.26
CA VAL A 721 -29.42 23.04 -5.23
C VAL A 721 -28.95 21.83 -4.41
N LEU A 722 -28.03 21.06 -4.99
CA LEU A 722 -27.36 19.96 -4.31
C LEU A 722 -25.88 20.32 -4.10
N VAL A 723 -25.47 20.41 -2.83
CA VAL A 723 -24.10 20.74 -2.42
C VAL A 723 -23.40 19.48 -1.97
N PHE A 724 -22.32 19.09 -2.64
CA PHE A 724 -21.48 17.99 -2.16
C PHE A 724 -20.34 18.49 -1.30
N VAL A 725 -20.02 17.75 -0.25
CA VAL A 725 -18.90 18.01 0.65
C VAL A 725 -18.09 16.74 0.90
N HIS A 726 -16.86 16.88 1.41
CA HIS A 726 -15.95 15.74 1.59
C HIS A 726 -16.20 14.95 2.89
N SER A 727 -16.82 15.56 3.90
CA SER A 727 -16.97 14.97 5.24
C SER A 727 -18.42 14.98 5.72
N ARG A 728 -18.78 13.95 6.51
CA ARG A 728 -20.09 13.84 7.16
C ARG A 728 -20.35 15.03 8.09
N LYS A 729 -19.36 15.42 8.90
CA LYS A 729 -19.48 16.59 9.79
C LYS A 729 -19.57 17.90 9.01
N GLU A 730 -18.84 17.99 7.90
CA GLU A 730 -18.90 19.18 7.04
C GLU A 730 -20.26 19.32 6.34
N THR A 731 -21.00 18.23 6.18
CA THR A 731 -22.35 18.25 5.57
C THR A 731 -23.30 19.10 6.42
N GLY A 732 -23.39 18.79 7.72
CA GLY A 732 -24.17 19.58 8.67
C GLY A 732 -23.62 20.99 8.86
N LYS A 733 -22.29 21.12 8.90
CA LYS A 733 -21.66 22.42 9.13
C LYS A 733 -21.86 23.41 7.98
N THR A 734 -21.68 22.98 6.73
CA THR A 734 -21.86 23.83 5.55
C THR A 734 -23.32 24.23 5.40
N ALA A 735 -24.25 23.30 5.62
CA ALA A 735 -25.69 23.59 5.60
C ALA A 735 -26.06 24.67 6.65
N ARG A 736 -25.56 24.54 7.88
CA ARG A 736 -25.75 25.57 8.92
C ARG A 736 -25.10 26.89 8.55
N ALA A 737 -23.85 26.88 8.07
CA ALA A 737 -23.14 28.10 7.69
C ALA A 737 -23.89 28.87 6.59
N ILE A 738 -24.42 28.18 5.59
CA ILE A 738 -25.23 28.81 4.54
C ILE A 738 -26.52 29.38 5.13
N ARG A 739 -27.25 28.60 5.93
CA ARG A 739 -28.48 29.06 6.59
C ARG A 739 -28.21 30.31 7.45
N ASP A 740 -27.15 30.30 8.26
CA ASP A 740 -26.79 31.39 9.15
C ASP A 740 -26.40 32.64 8.36
N MET A 741 -25.68 32.50 7.24
CA MET A 741 -25.40 33.60 6.31
C MET A 741 -26.68 34.14 5.64
N CYS A 742 -27.65 33.27 5.33
CA CYS A 742 -28.94 33.68 4.80
C CYS A 742 -29.78 34.43 5.85
N LEU A 743 -29.65 34.03 7.12
CA LEU A 743 -30.31 34.70 8.25
C LEU A 743 -29.68 36.07 8.52
N GLU A 744 -28.36 36.18 8.48
CA GLU A 744 -27.62 37.44 8.68
C GLU A 744 -27.92 38.46 7.58
N LYS A 745 -28.12 38.01 6.34
CA LYS A 745 -28.42 38.85 5.17
C LYS A 745 -29.91 38.99 4.85
N ASP A 746 -30.79 38.41 5.66
CA ASP A 746 -32.24 38.44 5.50
C ASP A 746 -32.73 37.91 4.12
N THR A 747 -32.12 36.83 3.63
CA THR A 747 -32.43 36.19 2.33
C THR A 747 -33.15 34.85 2.47
N LEU A 748 -33.44 34.40 3.69
CA LEU A 748 -34.03 33.09 3.97
C LEU A 748 -35.42 32.90 3.35
N GLY A 749 -36.21 33.98 3.27
CA GLY A 749 -37.55 33.96 2.66
C GLY A 749 -37.57 33.73 1.14
N LEU A 750 -36.40 33.72 0.47
CA LEU A 750 -36.30 33.41 -0.96
C LEU A 750 -36.46 31.92 -1.25
N PHE A 751 -36.11 31.05 -0.30
CA PHE A 751 -36.16 29.60 -0.48
C PHE A 751 -37.58 29.06 -0.32
N LEU A 752 -38.26 29.46 0.75
CA LEU A 752 -39.61 29.01 1.06
C LEU A 752 -40.56 30.21 0.99
N ARG A 753 -41.55 30.13 0.09
CA ARG A 753 -42.64 31.11 0.07
C ARG A 753 -43.50 30.95 1.32
N GLU A 754 -43.73 32.04 2.03
CA GLU A 754 -44.62 32.06 3.20
C GLU A 754 -46.02 31.54 2.85
N GLY A 755 -46.51 30.57 3.64
CA GLY A 755 -47.82 29.93 3.42
C GLY A 755 -47.86 28.84 2.34
N SER A 756 -46.71 28.40 1.82
CA SER A 756 -46.65 27.25 0.91
C SER A 756 -46.99 25.94 1.64
N ALA A 757 -47.70 25.04 0.96
CA ALA A 757 -47.94 23.68 1.44
C ALA A 757 -46.62 22.96 1.79
N SER A 758 -45.55 23.23 1.03
CA SER A 758 -44.22 22.68 1.29
C SER A 758 -43.67 23.05 2.66
N THR A 759 -43.92 24.27 3.15
CA THR A 759 -43.40 24.74 4.44
C THR A 759 -44.06 23.99 5.60
N GLU A 760 -45.37 23.72 5.51
CA GLU A 760 -46.10 22.98 6.54
C GLU A 760 -45.73 21.50 6.55
N VAL A 761 -45.54 20.90 5.37
CA VAL A 761 -45.04 19.52 5.23
C VAL A 761 -43.65 19.41 5.86
N LEU A 762 -42.72 20.31 5.51
CA LEU A 762 -41.36 20.30 6.08
C LEU A 762 -41.37 20.48 7.59
N ARG A 763 -42.23 21.33 8.15
CA ARG A 763 -42.35 21.52 9.60
C ARG A 763 -42.85 20.24 10.28
N THR A 764 -43.88 19.62 9.72
CA THR A 764 -44.47 18.39 10.26
C THR A 764 -43.46 17.23 10.22
N GLU A 765 -42.75 17.05 9.12
CA GLU A 765 -41.71 16.03 8.96
C GLU A 765 -40.47 16.31 9.82
N ALA A 766 -40.10 17.59 10.00
CA ALA A 766 -39.02 17.98 10.91
C ALA A 766 -39.30 17.60 12.37
N GLU A 767 -40.56 17.68 12.81
CA GLU A 767 -40.94 17.27 14.16
C GLU A 767 -40.84 15.76 14.36
N GLN A 768 -41.13 14.98 13.31
CA GLN A 768 -41.05 13.51 13.31
C GLN A 768 -39.62 12.99 13.16
N CYS A 769 -38.71 13.79 12.60
CA CYS A 769 -37.32 13.40 12.41
C CYS A 769 -36.58 13.21 13.74
N LYS A 770 -35.80 12.13 13.83
CA LYS A 770 -34.99 11.80 15.01
C LYS A 770 -33.67 12.54 15.06
N ASN A 771 -33.14 12.95 13.90
CA ASN A 771 -31.87 13.64 13.81
C ASN A 771 -32.03 15.13 14.17
N LEU A 772 -31.35 15.55 15.24
CA LEU A 772 -31.38 16.93 15.73
C LEU A 772 -30.85 17.93 14.70
N GLU A 773 -29.80 17.58 13.94
CA GLU A 773 -29.26 18.48 12.92
C GLU A 773 -30.24 18.69 11.76
N LEU A 774 -30.95 17.62 11.36
CA LEU A 774 -31.93 17.71 10.29
C LEU A 774 -33.17 18.50 10.74
N LYS A 775 -33.61 18.32 11.99
CA LYS A 775 -34.71 19.06 12.61
C LYS A 775 -34.46 20.57 12.67
N ASP A 776 -33.21 20.99 12.83
CA ASP A 776 -32.79 22.40 12.84
C ASP A 776 -32.74 23.04 11.43
N LEU A 777 -32.66 22.23 10.38
CA LEU A 777 -32.46 22.68 8.99
C LEU A 777 -33.75 22.61 8.14
N LEU A 778 -34.53 21.53 8.29
CA LEU A 778 -35.71 21.24 7.47
C LEU A 778 -36.75 22.37 7.42
N PRO A 779 -37.08 23.07 8.54
CA PRO A 779 -38.08 24.15 8.51
C PRO A 779 -37.72 25.29 7.57
N TYR A 780 -36.43 25.44 7.25
CA TYR A 780 -35.90 26.50 6.39
C TYR A 780 -35.68 26.03 4.94
N GLY A 781 -36.02 24.78 4.61
CA GLY A 781 -35.83 24.21 3.28
C GLY A 781 -34.40 23.70 3.02
N PHE A 782 -33.61 23.57 4.09
CA PHE A 782 -32.26 22.98 4.07
C PHE A 782 -32.33 21.54 4.59
N ALA A 783 -31.57 20.63 3.99
CA ALA A 783 -31.45 19.26 4.46
C ALA A 783 -30.03 18.73 4.34
N ILE A 784 -29.72 17.69 5.13
CA ILE A 784 -28.44 16.99 5.10
C ILE A 784 -28.64 15.52 4.72
N HIS A 785 -27.66 14.93 4.03
CA HIS A 785 -27.67 13.51 3.69
C HIS A 785 -26.28 12.90 3.76
N HIS A 786 -26.10 11.88 4.60
CA HIS A 786 -24.86 11.10 4.67
C HIS A 786 -25.06 9.73 5.33
N ALA A 787 -24.14 8.79 5.08
CA ALA A 787 -24.16 7.41 5.62
C ALA A 787 -24.26 7.27 7.14
N GLY A 788 -23.85 8.29 7.90
CA GLY A 788 -24.00 8.31 9.35
C GLY A 788 -25.44 8.53 9.85
N MET A 789 -26.39 8.86 8.96
CA MET A 789 -27.80 9.04 9.31
C MET A 789 -28.53 7.70 9.31
N THR A 790 -29.65 7.64 10.02
CA THR A 790 -30.51 6.46 9.97
C THR A 790 -31.06 6.27 8.55
N ARG A 791 -31.31 5.01 8.14
CA ARG A 791 -31.89 4.73 6.82
C ARG A 791 -33.24 5.43 6.62
N VAL A 792 -34.06 5.49 7.67
CA VAL A 792 -35.37 6.16 7.64
C VAL A 792 -35.21 7.65 7.35
N ASP A 793 -34.30 8.34 8.05
CA ASP A 793 -34.07 9.78 7.81
C ASP A 793 -33.48 10.04 6.42
N ARG A 794 -32.62 9.15 5.91
CA ARG A 794 -32.07 9.27 4.54
C ARG A 794 -33.16 9.16 3.49
N THR A 795 -34.01 8.13 3.58
CA THR A 795 -35.14 7.94 2.67
C THR A 795 -36.14 9.08 2.77
N LEU A 796 -36.42 9.60 3.96
CA LEU A 796 -37.24 10.80 4.13
C LEU A 796 -36.67 12.02 3.40
N VAL A 797 -35.36 12.27 3.51
CA VAL A 797 -34.69 13.38 2.81
C VAL A 797 -34.66 13.15 1.29
N GLU A 798 -34.60 11.90 0.83
CA GLU A 798 -34.75 11.55 -0.59
C GLU A 798 -36.16 11.86 -1.08
N ASP A 799 -37.19 11.38 -0.40
CA ASP A 799 -38.59 11.60 -0.79
C ASP A 799 -38.95 13.11 -0.78
N LEU A 800 -38.59 13.83 0.28
CA LEU A 800 -38.82 15.27 0.40
C LEU A 800 -38.08 16.10 -0.66
N PHE A 801 -36.94 15.63 -1.13
CA PHE A 801 -36.20 16.27 -2.21
C PHE A 801 -36.81 15.94 -3.58
N ALA A 802 -37.35 14.73 -3.76
CA ALA A 802 -38.02 14.29 -4.98
C ALA A 802 -39.29 15.10 -5.24
N ASP A 803 -40.06 15.34 -4.18
CA ASP A 803 -41.31 16.10 -4.20
C ASP A 803 -41.11 17.62 -4.27
N LYS A 804 -39.85 18.07 -4.38
CA LYS A 804 -39.43 19.48 -4.44
C LYS A 804 -39.78 20.31 -3.20
N HIS A 805 -39.93 19.69 -2.04
CA HIS A 805 -40.11 20.42 -0.79
C HIS A 805 -38.79 21.04 -0.32
N ILE A 806 -37.69 20.27 -0.37
CA ILE A 806 -36.35 20.74 0.00
C ILE A 806 -35.74 21.56 -1.16
N GLN A 807 -35.22 22.76 -0.85
CA GLN A 807 -34.58 23.64 -1.84
C GLN A 807 -33.07 23.48 -1.88
N VAL A 808 -32.44 23.31 -0.71
CA VAL A 808 -30.99 23.12 -0.62
C VAL A 808 -30.71 21.84 0.14
N ARG A 809 -30.02 20.90 -0.50
CA ARG A 809 -29.58 19.67 0.13
C ARG A 809 -28.06 19.65 0.17
N SER A 810 -27.47 19.46 1.35
CA SER A 810 -26.05 19.18 1.50
C SER A 810 -25.85 17.68 1.66
N GLY A 811 -25.05 17.07 0.80
CA GLY A 811 -24.75 15.65 0.84
C GLY A 811 -23.26 15.40 0.92
N ASN A 812 -22.85 14.27 1.50
CA ASN A 812 -21.49 13.80 1.27
C ASN A 812 -21.42 13.09 -0.10
N ALA A 813 -20.33 13.30 -0.84
CA ALA A 813 -20.15 12.66 -2.14
C ALA A 813 -20.24 11.12 -2.07
N PHE A 814 -19.96 10.55 -0.89
CA PHE A 814 -19.87 9.11 -0.63
C PHE A 814 -21.15 8.28 -0.83
N GLU A 815 -22.35 8.88 -0.70
CA GLU A 815 -23.61 8.13 -0.86
C GLU A 815 -24.67 8.89 -1.63
N GLY A 816 -24.74 10.22 -1.50
CA GLY A 816 -25.78 11.03 -2.13
C GLY A 816 -25.76 11.01 -3.66
N ALA A 817 -24.65 10.60 -4.28
CA ALA A 817 -24.51 10.47 -5.73
C ALA A 817 -24.55 9.02 -6.26
N VAL A 818 -24.51 7.99 -5.39
CA VAL A 818 -24.30 6.59 -5.83
C VAL A 818 -25.15 5.55 -5.09
N GLY A 819 -25.69 5.85 -3.92
CA GLY A 819 -26.59 4.92 -3.22
C GLY A 819 -28.06 5.07 -3.59
N THR A 820 -28.41 6.14 -4.32
CA THR A 820 -29.79 6.56 -4.58
C THR A 820 -30.01 7.05 -6.01
N GLU A 821 -29.16 6.69 -6.98
CA GLU A 821 -29.26 7.26 -8.33
C GLU A 821 -29.21 6.25 -9.48
N LEU A 822 -30.39 5.71 -9.79
CA LEU A 822 -30.86 5.51 -11.16
C LEU A 822 -32.34 5.82 -11.35
N TYR A 823 -33.14 5.93 -10.28
CA TYR A 823 -34.46 6.56 -10.38
C TYR A 823 -34.38 8.08 -10.19
N PHE A 824 -33.47 8.56 -9.35
CA PHE A 824 -33.36 9.98 -9.04
C PHE A 824 -32.68 10.77 -10.15
N LEU A 825 -31.61 10.29 -10.79
CA LEU A 825 -31.01 10.98 -11.95
C LEU A 825 -31.90 10.93 -13.21
N ASP A 826 -32.59 9.82 -13.49
CA ASP A 826 -33.53 9.73 -14.63
C ASP A 826 -34.82 10.56 -14.38
N SER A 827 -35.23 10.76 -13.12
CA SER A 827 -36.36 11.64 -12.75
C SER A 827 -35.94 13.10 -12.53
N LEU A 828 -34.71 13.37 -12.09
CA LEU A 828 -34.09 14.70 -12.01
C LEU A 828 -33.80 15.24 -13.40
N VAL A 829 -33.60 14.38 -14.41
CA VAL A 829 -33.62 14.79 -15.81
C VAL A 829 -34.99 15.39 -16.23
N SER A 830 -36.06 15.11 -15.50
CA SER A 830 -37.37 15.78 -15.63
C SER A 830 -37.57 16.97 -14.66
N LEU A 831 -36.66 17.19 -13.72
CA LEU A 831 -36.70 18.29 -12.76
C LEU A 831 -35.54 19.23 -13.10
N ASN A 832 -35.81 20.38 -13.71
CA ASN A 832 -34.80 21.42 -13.97
C ASN A 832 -33.98 21.79 -12.70
N LEU A 833 -32.92 21.02 -12.40
CA LEU A 833 -31.92 21.33 -11.38
C LEU A 833 -30.71 21.90 -12.10
N GLU A 834 -30.37 23.13 -11.70
CA GLU A 834 -29.38 23.93 -12.41
C GLU A 834 -28.02 23.98 -11.69
N LEU A 835 -27.86 23.44 -10.46
CA LEU A 835 -26.60 23.62 -9.72
C LEU A 835 -26.13 22.43 -8.87
N PHE A 836 -24.92 21.95 -9.20
CA PHE A 836 -24.08 21.11 -8.36
C PHE A 836 -22.90 21.95 -7.86
N PHE A 837 -22.82 22.22 -6.55
CA PHE A 837 -21.69 22.96 -5.96
C PHE A 837 -20.83 22.01 -5.14
N VAL A 838 -19.53 21.93 -5.43
CA VAL A 838 -18.60 21.09 -4.65
C VAL A 838 -17.32 21.86 -4.37
N PRO A 839 -17.03 22.19 -3.10
CA PRO A 839 -15.78 22.82 -2.72
C PRO A 839 -14.63 21.78 -2.73
N TRP A 840 -13.60 21.97 -3.57
CA TRP A 840 -12.39 21.13 -3.61
C TRP A 840 -11.09 21.94 -3.67
N ARG A 841 -10.00 21.35 -3.17
CA ARG A 841 -8.62 21.87 -3.24
C ARG A 841 -7.97 21.49 -4.58
N LEU A 842 -7.01 22.31 -5.04
CA LEU A 842 -6.31 22.17 -6.34
C LEU A 842 -5.50 20.87 -6.53
N ASN A 843 -5.26 20.07 -5.47
CA ASN A 843 -4.68 18.72 -5.62
C ASN A 843 -5.69 17.69 -6.17
N SER A 844 -6.95 18.08 -6.39
CA SER A 844 -8.00 17.24 -6.96
C SER A 844 -8.77 17.94 -8.09
N GLY A 845 -8.12 18.95 -8.72
CA GLY A 845 -8.72 20.08 -9.43
C GLY A 845 -9.47 19.84 -10.76
N PHE A 846 -9.90 18.63 -11.09
CA PHE A 846 -10.65 18.38 -12.34
C PHE A 846 -11.88 17.48 -12.16
N GLN A 847 -12.37 17.33 -10.93
CA GLN A 847 -13.44 16.37 -10.65
C GLN A 847 -14.86 16.83 -11.00
N LEU A 848 -15.23 18.11 -11.22
CA LEU A 848 -16.65 18.42 -11.52
C LEU A 848 -17.09 18.33 -12.98
N ALA A 849 -16.22 18.66 -13.94
CA ALA A 849 -16.47 18.34 -15.36
C ALA A 849 -16.59 16.84 -15.58
N ARG A 850 -15.89 16.11 -14.71
CA ARG A 850 -15.74 14.67 -14.73
C ARG A 850 -16.63 13.97 -13.69
N LEU A 851 -17.38 14.65 -12.82
CA LEU A 851 -18.34 14.01 -11.90
C LEU A 851 -19.61 13.55 -12.63
N SER A 852 -19.80 13.96 -13.89
CA SER A 852 -20.70 13.30 -14.83
C SER A 852 -20.00 12.21 -15.64
N SER A 853 -18.89 11.64 -15.18
CA SER A 853 -18.04 10.76 -15.99
C SER A 853 -17.01 9.89 -15.24
N LEU A 854 -16.64 10.13 -13.98
CA LEU A 854 -15.56 9.44 -13.25
C LEU A 854 -15.64 9.76 -11.75
N GLY A 855 -15.99 8.75 -10.94
CA GLY A 855 -15.37 8.52 -9.62
C GLY A 855 -16.15 8.86 -8.35
N LEU A 856 -16.48 7.83 -7.57
CA LEU A 856 -16.66 7.86 -6.10
C LEU A 856 -15.51 7.10 -5.39
N HIS A 857 -14.33 7.02 -6.01
CA HIS A 857 -13.40 5.91 -5.79
C HIS A 857 -12.52 5.96 -4.52
N TYR A 858 -12.41 7.08 -3.78
CA TYR A 858 -11.21 7.27 -2.94
C TYR A 858 -11.34 7.59 -1.43
N PHE A 859 -12.52 7.61 -0.81
CA PHE A 859 -12.61 8.00 0.63
C PHE A 859 -12.93 6.89 1.65
N ILE A 860 -12.86 5.61 1.26
CA ILE A 860 -13.13 4.49 2.18
C ILE A 860 -11.92 4.14 3.06
N TYR A 861 -10.68 4.32 2.58
CA TYR A 861 -9.55 3.67 3.22
C TYR A 861 -8.73 4.52 4.20
N PHE A 862 -8.76 5.85 4.15
CA PHE A 862 -7.92 6.64 5.07
C PHE A 862 -8.40 6.58 6.54
N PHE A 863 -9.71 6.38 6.78
CA PHE A 863 -10.26 6.29 8.14
C PHE A 863 -10.35 4.87 8.72
N TYR A 864 -10.43 3.83 7.87
CA TYR A 864 -10.39 2.45 8.35
C TYR A 864 -8.96 1.94 8.56
N PHE A 865 -7.97 2.40 7.78
CA PHE A 865 -6.58 1.99 8.00
C PHE A 865 -5.99 2.63 9.27
N PHE A 866 -6.29 3.89 9.59
CA PHE A 866 -5.68 4.52 10.77
C PHE A 866 -6.25 4.03 12.12
N HIS A 867 -7.50 3.54 12.16
CA HIS A 867 -8.08 3.01 13.40
C HIS A 867 -7.84 1.51 13.59
N PHE A 868 -7.73 0.73 12.51
CA PHE A 868 -7.38 -0.70 12.61
C PHE A 868 -5.87 -0.93 12.74
N PHE A 869 -5.02 -0.12 12.12
CA PHE A 869 -3.56 -0.31 12.17
C PHE A 869 -2.96 0.09 13.54
N LEU A 870 -3.59 1.03 14.27
CA LEU A 870 -3.18 1.35 15.65
C LEU A 870 -3.62 0.29 16.68
N LEU A 871 -4.75 -0.40 16.46
CA LEU A 871 -5.22 -1.48 17.31
C LEU A 871 -4.51 -2.82 17.01
N PHE A 872 -4.10 -3.07 15.77
CA PHE A 872 -3.36 -4.28 15.41
C PHE A 872 -1.88 -4.24 15.82
N ILE A 873 -1.25 -3.06 15.80
CA ILE A 873 0.16 -2.89 16.22
C ILE A 873 0.31 -2.94 17.76
N CYS A 874 -0.71 -2.56 18.53
CA CYS A 874 -0.68 -2.70 20.00
C CYS A 874 -0.97 -4.13 20.48
N ALA A 875 -1.72 -4.94 19.74
CA ALA A 875 -2.03 -6.33 20.13
C ALA A 875 -0.92 -7.34 19.74
N TYR A 876 -0.14 -7.08 18.68
CA TYR A 876 0.87 -8.03 18.20
C TYR A 876 2.21 -8.00 18.95
N LYS A 877 2.48 -6.97 19.78
CA LYS A 877 3.75 -6.83 20.52
C LYS A 877 3.80 -7.50 21.90
N ALA A 878 2.71 -8.13 22.35
CA ALA A 878 2.61 -8.72 23.69
C ALA A 878 2.59 -10.27 23.73
N TRP A 879 2.72 -10.97 22.58
CA TRP A 879 2.46 -12.42 22.52
C TRP A 879 3.59 -13.33 22.01
N PHE A 880 4.80 -12.82 21.76
CA PHE A 880 5.93 -13.64 21.34
C PHE A 880 7.23 -13.36 22.08
N ILE A 881 7.29 -13.68 23.39
CA ILE A 881 8.52 -14.12 24.05
C ILE A 881 8.15 -15.14 25.14
N SER A 882 8.15 -16.44 24.83
CA SER A 882 8.47 -17.56 25.76
C SER A 882 8.50 -18.92 25.02
N PRO A 883 9.43 -19.84 25.36
CA PRO A 883 9.76 -21.04 24.59
C PRO A 883 8.85 -22.26 24.88
N PRO A 884 8.81 -23.29 23.99
CA PRO A 884 7.92 -24.45 24.14
C PRO A 884 8.50 -25.57 25.02
N CYS A 885 7.65 -26.18 25.86
CA CYS A 885 7.91 -27.43 26.60
C CYS A 885 7.31 -28.65 25.87
N PRO A 886 7.86 -29.88 26.09
CA PRO A 886 7.47 -31.10 25.35
C PRO A 886 6.18 -31.76 25.89
N PRO A 887 5.52 -32.63 25.10
CA PRO A 887 4.20 -33.19 25.42
C PRO A 887 4.27 -34.44 26.32
N PRO A 888 3.27 -34.68 27.20
CA PRO A 888 3.10 -35.96 27.90
C PRO A 888 2.15 -36.92 27.13
N PRO A 889 2.19 -38.24 27.44
CA PRO A 889 1.49 -39.28 26.67
C PRO A 889 0.04 -39.52 27.11
N LEU A 890 -0.75 -40.09 26.19
CA LEU A 890 -2.15 -40.50 26.34
C LEU A 890 -2.35 -41.72 27.27
N PRO A 891 -3.48 -41.78 27.99
CA PRO A 891 -4.18 -43.04 28.29
C PRO A 891 -5.70 -42.99 27.97
N PRO A 892 -6.42 -44.14 28.03
CA PRO A 892 -7.48 -44.50 27.07
C PRO A 892 -8.94 -44.27 27.52
N THR A 893 -9.85 -44.36 26.53
CA THR A 893 -11.33 -44.36 26.61
C THR A 893 -11.93 -45.46 27.50
N PRO A 894 -13.11 -45.25 28.15
CA PRO A 894 -14.40 -45.77 27.63
C PRO A 894 -15.67 -44.93 28.10
N PRO A 895 -16.95 -45.40 28.04
CA PRO A 895 -17.92 -45.22 26.94
C PRO A 895 -19.26 -44.52 27.42
N PRO A 896 -20.49 -44.66 26.82
CA PRO A 896 -21.34 -43.53 26.44
C PRO A 896 -22.62 -43.28 27.31
N LEU A 897 -23.15 -42.04 27.20
CA LEU A 897 -24.48 -41.41 27.47
C LEU A 897 -25.68 -42.27 27.97
N PRO A 898 -26.67 -41.72 28.74
CA PRO A 898 -27.82 -40.96 28.15
C PRO A 898 -28.46 -39.86 29.12
N PRO A 899 -29.65 -39.24 28.90
CA PRO A 899 -29.92 -37.78 29.01
C PRO A 899 -30.94 -37.46 30.16
N PRO A 900 -31.84 -36.42 30.15
CA PRO A 900 -31.90 -35.03 29.65
C PRO A 900 -32.22 -34.00 30.79
N GLN A 901 -32.46 -32.71 30.46
CA GLN A 901 -33.47 -31.76 31.04
C GLN A 901 -32.96 -30.31 31.34
N TYR A 902 -33.66 -29.32 30.77
CA TYR A 902 -33.77 -27.90 31.17
C TYR A 902 -34.44 -27.74 32.56
N PRO A 903 -34.54 -26.57 33.27
CA PRO A 903 -34.47 -25.15 32.81
C PRO A 903 -33.76 -24.15 33.78
N ALA A 904 -33.81 -22.83 33.43
CA ALA A 904 -33.89 -21.60 34.27
C ALA A 904 -33.01 -21.50 35.56
N GLU A 905 -32.28 -20.43 35.88
CA GLU A 905 -32.68 -19.02 36.05
C GLU A 905 -31.44 -18.21 36.53
N THR A 906 -31.35 -16.92 36.14
CA THR A 906 -30.71 -15.77 36.82
C THR A 906 -29.56 -15.94 37.83
N ILE A 907 -28.44 -15.22 37.61
CA ILE A 907 -27.87 -14.21 38.54
C ILE A 907 -26.69 -13.48 37.84
N LEU A 908 -26.85 -12.17 37.65
CA LEU A 908 -25.79 -11.17 37.45
C LEU A 908 -25.11 -10.93 38.82
N PRO A 909 -23.78 -10.67 38.88
CA PRO A 909 -23.35 -9.28 38.73
C PRO A 909 -21.97 -9.06 38.05
N LEU A 910 -21.91 -7.93 37.33
CA LEU A 910 -20.80 -6.96 37.25
C LEU A 910 -19.36 -7.44 37.50
N PHE A 911 -18.55 -7.43 36.44
CA PHE A 911 -17.21 -6.80 36.36
C PHE A 911 -16.88 -6.66 34.87
N LEU A 912 -17.14 -5.49 34.26
CA LEU A 912 -16.10 -4.54 33.82
C LEU A 912 -14.82 -5.19 33.27
N ILE A 913 -14.63 -5.13 31.94
CA ILE A 913 -13.49 -4.48 31.25
C ILE A 913 -13.39 -5.06 29.81
N LEU A 914 -13.60 -4.16 28.84
CA LEU A 914 -13.11 -4.11 27.47
C LEU A 914 -12.35 -5.34 26.91
N LEU A 915 -12.86 -5.88 25.79
CA LEU A 915 -12.19 -5.88 24.49
C LEU A 915 -13.23 -5.98 23.37
#